data_AF-A0A510USK5-F1
#
_entry.id   AF-A0A510USK5-F1
#
_cell.length_a   1.000
_cell.length_b   1.000
_cell.length_c   1.000
_cell.angle_alpha   90.00
_cell.angle_beta   90.00
_cell.angle_gamma   90.00
#
_symmetry.space_group_name_H-M   'P 1'
#
loop_
_entity.id
_entity.type
_entity.pdbx_description
1 polymer ?
#
loop_
_entity_poly.entity_id
_entity_poly.type
_entity_poly.pdbx_seq_one_letter_code
_entity_poly.pdbx_strand_id
1 'polypeptide(L)'
;MRHRATSPHPSGALRRRGRTRVAAGLSLTLAASALVVPLATSASAAPDFNYAEALQKSMFFYQAQASGDLPDNYPVSWRGDSGLQDGSDVGVDLTGGWYDAGDHVKFGFPMAFTTTMLAWGAVESPTGYTKAGQLDELKGNLRWVNDYFVKAHTAPNELYVQVGGGEADHKWWGPAEVMTMARPAYKITASCPGSDVAGETAAAMAASSLVFKADDPTYAAKLVTHAKQLYSFADTYRGAYSDCVKDAQAYYKSWSGYQDELVWGAYWLYKATGDATYLAKAEAEYDKLGTENQSTTKSFKWTVAWDNKQFATYALLAMETGKQKYVDDANRWLDYWTVGAEGQKIAYSPGGMAVLDSWGALRYAANTSFVALVYSDWTTDSTRKARYHDFGVKQINYALGDNPRKSSYVVGFGANPPTMPHHRTAHGSWLDSITTPAASRHVLYGALVGGPSAANDAYKDDRQDYVANEVATDYNAGFTSALAYLVDQYGGTALASFPTPEQPDGDQMFVEAQLNQPAGGTFTEIKAMIRNQSAFPASSLKNAKVRYWFRTDGFAASDVTLSSNYSECGAQSGKGVSAGGTLGYVELSCVGQNIHPGGQSQHRRELQFRLTGPSGWDATNDPSFAGLTTTGLAKAPAITLYDGSTLVYGKEPTGTTPGDTTAPTVPGTPVASSVTTSGATLTWAASSDDTGVVAYDVYRVQGTTSTLVASPTTVTTTLTGLSAGTAYTYNVKARDAAGNVSAASSSVTFTTTEIPADTTAPTVPGTPVASSVTSTGATLTWTASTDAGSGLAAYDVYRVQGTTSTLVASPTTTTTTLTGLTPATAYTYVVRARDAAGNVSAASSAVTFSTLEIPADTTAPTVPGTPTASGITTTGATLTWAASTDAGSGVAKYEVLRVSGSTQTLVASPTTTSVALTGLTADTSYSYVVRAVDAAGNTSAASSAVTFRTLGSTPTQTCTVVYTPNSWNTGFTASLKITNTGTSALTWALAFDLTAGQKVSNGWSATWTQTGTSVTATGLSWNQTLAPGASTEIGFQGTHSGSNPSPTSFTVNGSVCG
;
A
#
# COMPACT_ATOMS: atom_id res chain seq x y z
N MET A 1 -0.49 57.51 17.47
CA MET A 1 -1.22 58.44 16.59
C MET A 1 -0.26 59.02 15.55
N ARG A 2 -0.59 58.79 14.27
CA ARG A 2 -0.26 59.49 13.00
C ARG A 2 0.99 60.40 12.90
N HIS A 3 1.81 60.11 11.88
CA HIS A 3 2.44 61.01 10.88
C HIS A 3 3.43 60.18 10.03
N ARG A 4 3.76 60.39 8.75
CA ARG A 4 3.37 61.29 7.65
C ARG A 4 4.04 60.71 6.39
N ALA A 5 3.49 60.99 5.20
CA ALA A 5 4.12 60.75 3.90
C ALA A 5 5.32 61.67 3.64
N THR A 6 6.17 61.35 2.64
CA THR A 6 6.87 62.31 1.74
C THR A 6 7.67 61.59 0.62
N SER A 7 7.38 61.94 -0.64
CA SER A 7 8.32 62.00 -1.79
C SER A 7 9.10 63.35 -1.75
N PRO A 8 9.98 63.83 -2.69
CA PRO A 8 10.25 63.42 -4.09
C PRO A 8 11.72 63.64 -4.68
N HIS A 9 11.94 63.18 -5.94
CA HIS A 9 12.70 63.72 -7.13
C HIS A 9 13.95 64.68 -7.04
N PRO A 10 14.70 64.99 -8.15
CA PRO A 10 15.42 64.19 -9.17
C PRO A 10 16.77 64.87 -9.66
N SER A 11 17.30 64.41 -10.81
CA SER A 11 18.04 65.17 -11.87
C SER A 11 19.58 65.03 -12.02
N GLY A 12 20.02 64.96 -13.30
CA GLY A 12 21.41 65.27 -13.69
C GLY A 12 21.96 64.54 -14.92
N ALA A 13 21.56 64.95 -16.13
CA ALA A 13 22.05 64.45 -17.42
C ALA A 13 23.40 65.08 -17.86
N LEU A 14 24.12 64.46 -18.82
CA LEU A 14 24.83 65.20 -19.89
C LEU A 14 25.22 64.34 -21.10
N ARG A 15 25.03 64.94 -22.28
CA ARG A 15 25.20 64.45 -23.67
C ARG A 15 26.56 64.86 -24.26
N ARG A 16 27.00 64.16 -25.33
CA ARG A 16 27.40 64.67 -26.69
C ARG A 16 28.05 63.51 -27.47
N ARG A 17 27.57 62.99 -28.62
CA ARG A 17 27.33 63.47 -30.01
C ARG A 17 28.56 63.86 -30.85
N GLY A 18 28.82 63.06 -31.90
CA GLY A 18 29.34 63.40 -33.24
C GLY A 18 29.15 62.16 -34.15
N ARG A 19 28.19 62.11 -35.09
CA ARG A 19 28.25 62.47 -36.55
C ARG A 19 29.47 61.81 -37.24
N THR A 20 29.39 61.08 -38.38
CA THR A 20 28.63 61.37 -39.62
C THR A 20 28.67 60.20 -40.64
N ARG A 21 27.48 59.83 -41.17
CA ARG A 21 27.08 59.53 -42.58
C ARG A 21 27.65 58.32 -43.40
N VAL A 22 26.79 57.35 -43.79
CA VAL A 22 25.97 57.20 -45.05
C VAL A 22 26.76 56.45 -46.15
N ALA A 23 26.26 55.46 -46.90
CA ALA A 23 25.05 54.63 -46.92
C ALA A 23 25.26 53.52 -47.96
N ALA A 24 24.55 52.39 -47.82
CA ALA A 24 24.06 51.57 -48.93
C ALA A 24 22.85 50.80 -48.40
N GLY A 25 21.68 51.06 -48.97
CA GLY A 25 20.43 50.45 -48.54
C GLY A 25 20.25 49.05 -49.11
N LEU A 26 19.33 48.30 -48.51
CA LEU A 26 18.29 47.60 -49.25
C LEU A 26 17.17 47.25 -48.27
N SER A 27 15.97 47.69 -48.60
CA SER A 27 14.73 47.37 -47.90
C SER A 27 14.36 45.91 -48.18
N LEU A 28 14.06 45.13 -47.14
CA LEU A 28 13.38 43.84 -47.29
C LEU A 28 12.13 43.82 -46.39
N THR A 29 10.98 43.70 -47.05
CA THR A 29 9.65 43.51 -46.49
C THR A 29 9.45 42.09 -45.94
N LEU A 30 8.60 42.02 -44.92
CA LEU A 30 8.21 40.86 -44.09
C LEU A 30 7.88 39.56 -44.85
N ALA A 31 8.28 38.42 -44.24
CA ALA A 31 7.43 37.23 -44.08
C ALA A 31 7.92 36.31 -42.93
N ALA A 32 7.00 36.07 -41.98
CA ALA A 32 6.86 35.03 -40.95
C ALA A 32 8.07 34.19 -40.46
N SER A 33 8.29 34.21 -39.14
CA SER A 33 8.80 33.07 -38.38
C SER A 33 8.23 33.15 -36.96
N ALA A 34 7.43 32.13 -36.58
CA ALA A 34 6.85 32.00 -35.26
C ALA A 34 7.95 31.81 -34.21
N LEU A 35 8.08 32.75 -33.27
CA LEU A 35 8.83 32.50 -32.03
C LEU A 35 8.02 31.51 -31.20
N VAL A 36 8.49 30.26 -31.15
CA VAL A 36 8.13 29.33 -30.06
C VAL A 36 8.84 29.84 -28.81
N VAL A 37 8.12 30.64 -28.01
CA VAL A 37 8.51 30.88 -26.61
C VAL A 37 8.22 29.58 -25.87
N PRO A 38 9.20 28.95 -25.19
CA PRO A 38 8.88 27.85 -24.30
C PRO A 38 7.95 28.44 -23.24
N LEU A 39 6.72 27.93 -23.13
CA LEU A 39 5.92 28.21 -21.95
C LEU A 39 6.75 27.77 -20.75
N ALA A 40 7.16 28.73 -19.93
CA ALA A 40 7.63 28.43 -18.60
C ALA A 40 6.48 27.70 -17.90
N THR A 41 6.62 26.39 -17.74
CA THR A 41 5.80 25.62 -16.81
C THR A 41 5.95 26.32 -15.47
N SER A 42 4.86 26.88 -14.96
CA SER A 42 4.78 27.39 -13.60
C SER A 42 5.29 26.29 -12.67
N ALA A 43 6.46 26.52 -12.06
CA ALA A 43 6.97 25.63 -11.03
C ALA A 43 5.92 25.58 -9.91
N SER A 44 5.43 24.37 -9.59
CA SER A 44 4.57 24.16 -8.43
C SER A 44 5.26 24.73 -7.19
N ALA A 45 4.52 25.39 -6.30
CA ALA A 45 5.06 25.80 -5.01
C ALA A 45 5.58 24.55 -4.27
N ALA A 46 6.68 24.69 -3.53
CA ALA A 46 7.17 23.61 -2.68
C ALA A 46 6.04 23.18 -1.71
N PRO A 47 5.85 21.87 -1.48
CA PRO A 47 4.77 21.41 -0.61
C PRO A 47 4.98 21.88 0.83
N ASP A 48 3.90 22.22 1.53
CA ASP A 48 3.94 22.68 2.93
C ASP A 48 4.51 21.61 3.89
N PHE A 49 4.38 20.34 3.51
CA PHE A 49 4.95 19.19 4.19
C PHE A 49 5.57 18.22 3.18
N ASN A 50 6.61 17.48 3.58
CA ASN A 50 7.23 16.48 2.71
C ASN A 50 6.37 15.20 2.62
N TYR A 51 5.37 15.19 1.73
CA TYR A 51 4.46 14.04 1.56
C TYR A 51 5.17 12.75 1.18
N ALA A 52 6.28 12.82 0.42
CA ALA A 52 7.04 11.65 0.00
C ALA A 52 7.77 10.98 1.17
N GLU A 53 8.33 11.77 2.11
CA GLU A 53 8.90 11.23 3.35
C GLU A 53 7.82 10.63 4.26
N ALA A 54 6.66 11.28 4.38
CA ALA A 54 5.54 10.72 5.14
C ALA A 54 5.06 9.39 4.53
N LEU A 55 4.98 9.29 3.20
CA LEU A 55 4.63 8.07 2.48
C LEU A 55 5.66 6.96 2.70
N GLN A 56 6.95 7.29 2.58
CA GLN A 56 8.05 6.36 2.83
C GLN A 56 7.99 5.77 4.24
N LYS A 57 7.75 6.62 5.25
CA LYS A 57 7.59 6.17 6.64
C LYS A 57 6.33 5.33 6.82
N SER A 58 5.22 5.69 6.16
CA SER A 58 3.98 4.89 6.21
C SER A 58 4.19 3.48 5.63
N MET A 59 5.03 3.31 4.60
CA MET A 59 5.41 1.98 4.10
C MET A 59 6.21 1.17 5.13
N PHE A 60 7.13 1.82 5.84
CA PHE A 60 7.89 1.19 6.92
C PHE A 60 7.00 0.75 8.09
N PHE A 61 5.94 1.50 8.42
CA PHE A 61 4.98 1.11 9.44
C PHE A 61 4.38 -0.29 9.15
N TYR A 62 3.92 -0.56 7.93
CA TYR A 62 3.39 -1.89 7.58
C TYR A 62 4.44 -3.00 7.69
N GLN A 63 5.70 -2.70 7.37
CA GLN A 63 6.80 -3.64 7.59
C GLN A 63 6.99 -3.91 9.08
N ALA A 64 6.87 -2.88 9.93
CA ALA A 64 6.95 -3.01 11.38
C ALA A 64 5.76 -3.78 11.99
N GLN A 65 4.65 -3.96 11.28
CA GLN A 65 3.50 -4.78 11.69
C GLN A 65 3.61 -6.26 11.26
N ALA A 66 4.59 -6.66 10.43
CA ALA A 66 4.67 -8.01 9.88
C ALA A 66 4.75 -9.10 10.95
N SER A 67 4.02 -10.20 10.81
CA SER A 67 4.11 -11.41 11.64
C SER A 67 4.62 -12.59 10.80
N GLY A 68 5.29 -13.57 11.38
CA GLY A 68 5.84 -14.73 10.68
C GLY A 68 7.37 -14.73 10.62
N ASP A 69 7.89 -15.48 9.64
CA ASP A 69 9.31 -15.65 9.32
C ASP A 69 9.80 -14.47 8.45
N LEU A 70 10.63 -13.60 9.02
CA LEU A 70 11.10 -12.39 8.37
C LEU A 70 12.39 -12.67 7.58
N PRO A 71 12.54 -12.13 6.35
CA PRO A 71 13.78 -12.26 5.58
C PRO A 71 15.04 -11.74 6.31
N ASP A 72 16.21 -12.35 6.09
CA ASP A 72 17.49 -12.00 6.75
C ASP A 72 17.88 -10.51 6.66
N ASN A 73 17.47 -9.80 5.61
CA ASN A 73 17.73 -8.38 5.39
C ASN A 73 16.48 -7.52 5.59
N TYR A 74 15.63 -7.88 6.56
CA TYR A 74 14.41 -7.13 6.84
C TYR A 74 14.73 -5.67 7.23
N PRO A 75 14.01 -4.67 6.70
CA PRO A 75 14.35 -3.26 6.90
C PRO A 75 14.15 -2.78 8.35
N VAL A 76 13.37 -3.49 9.16
CA VAL A 76 13.08 -3.12 10.55
C VAL A 76 14.02 -3.87 11.50
N SER A 77 15.15 -3.25 11.85
CA SER A 77 16.24 -3.90 12.60
C SER A 77 15.88 -4.43 13.99
N TRP A 78 14.79 -3.95 14.57
CA TRP A 78 14.29 -4.35 15.89
C TRP A 78 13.13 -5.35 15.83
N ARG A 79 12.70 -5.76 14.62
CA ARG A 79 11.73 -6.83 14.42
C ARG A 79 12.44 -8.13 14.11
N GLY A 80 12.00 -9.21 14.75
CA GLY A 80 12.40 -10.57 14.44
C GLY A 80 11.21 -11.46 14.13
N ASP A 81 11.51 -12.73 13.90
CA ASP A 81 10.51 -13.76 13.69
C ASP A 81 9.53 -13.84 14.86
N SER A 82 8.24 -13.95 14.57
CA SER A 82 7.19 -14.03 15.58
C SER A 82 5.97 -14.77 15.06
N GLY A 83 5.15 -15.34 15.94
CA GLY A 83 3.96 -16.10 15.51
C GLY A 83 4.29 -17.32 14.63
N LEU A 84 5.49 -17.89 14.76
CA LEU A 84 5.96 -19.01 13.92
C LEU A 84 5.14 -20.31 14.05
N GLN A 85 4.23 -20.37 15.02
CA GLN A 85 3.34 -21.50 15.26
C GLN A 85 1.87 -21.18 14.92
N ASP A 86 1.60 -20.02 14.29
CA ASP A 86 0.27 -19.62 13.90
C ASP A 86 -0.37 -20.68 12.98
N GLY A 87 -1.52 -21.21 13.41
CA GLY A 87 -2.27 -22.27 12.72
C GLY A 87 -1.84 -23.71 13.04
N SER A 88 -0.82 -23.91 13.87
CA SER A 88 -0.40 -25.25 14.31
C SER A 88 -1.49 -26.02 15.08
N ASP A 89 -2.39 -25.31 15.77
CA ASP A 89 -3.55 -25.85 16.48
C ASP A 89 -4.59 -26.51 15.55
N VAL A 90 -4.59 -26.10 14.28
CA VAL A 90 -5.50 -26.60 13.23
C VAL A 90 -4.77 -27.31 12.09
N GLY A 91 -3.44 -27.45 12.16
CA GLY A 91 -2.62 -28.12 11.15
C GLY A 91 -2.50 -27.35 9.82
N VAL A 92 -2.64 -26.02 9.85
CA VAL A 92 -2.51 -25.14 8.68
C VAL A 92 -1.37 -24.15 8.94
N ASP A 93 -0.51 -23.90 7.94
CA ASP A 93 0.44 -22.79 8.04
C ASP A 93 -0.32 -21.47 7.91
N LEU A 94 -0.48 -20.75 9.01
CA LEU A 94 -1.07 -19.41 9.05
C LEU A 94 -0.03 -18.36 9.44
N THR A 95 1.27 -18.63 9.29
CA THR A 95 2.33 -17.62 9.48
C THR A 95 2.27 -16.55 8.37
N GLY A 96 2.74 -15.33 8.67
CA GLY A 96 2.60 -14.18 7.76
C GLY A 96 1.54 -13.18 8.24
N GLY A 97 1.23 -12.21 7.38
CA GLY A 97 0.21 -11.18 7.63
C GLY A 97 0.71 -10.08 8.57
N TRP A 98 -0.20 -9.24 9.03
CA TRP A 98 0.11 -8.12 9.93
C TRP A 98 -0.54 -8.29 11.30
N TYR A 99 0.17 -7.90 12.35
CA TYR A 99 -0.47 -7.55 13.60
C TYR A 99 -1.34 -6.31 13.41
N ASP A 100 -2.50 -6.29 14.04
CA ASP A 100 -3.55 -5.32 13.76
C ASP A 100 -3.17 -3.89 14.19
N ALA A 101 -2.79 -3.74 15.46
CA ALA A 101 -2.58 -2.45 16.11
C ALA A 101 -1.31 -2.45 16.98
N GLY A 102 -1.40 -1.96 18.22
CA GLY A 102 -0.37 -2.14 19.24
C GLY A 102 -0.30 -3.54 19.87
N ASP A 103 -1.18 -4.43 19.46
CA ASP A 103 -1.34 -5.82 19.91
C ASP A 103 -0.72 -6.83 18.95
N HIS A 104 -0.94 -8.13 19.17
CA HIS A 104 -0.41 -9.19 18.31
C HIS A 104 -1.49 -10.11 17.73
N VAL A 105 -2.77 -9.75 17.84
CA VAL A 105 -3.83 -10.48 17.14
C VAL A 105 -3.79 -10.14 15.66
N LYS A 106 -4.02 -11.15 14.82
CA LYS A 106 -4.21 -10.98 13.38
C LYS A 106 -5.69 -10.96 13.07
N PHE A 107 -6.34 -9.80 13.15
CA PHE A 107 -7.74 -9.65 12.78
C PHE A 107 -7.89 -9.52 11.26
N GLY A 108 -8.51 -10.51 10.62
CA GLY A 108 -8.61 -10.59 9.16
C GLY A 108 -9.45 -9.48 8.53
N PHE A 109 -10.50 -9.01 9.23
CA PHE A 109 -11.41 -7.99 8.67
C PHE A 109 -10.75 -6.61 8.46
N PRO A 110 -10.14 -5.97 9.48
CA PRO A 110 -9.39 -4.73 9.28
C PRO A 110 -8.12 -4.91 8.44
N MET A 111 -7.45 -6.08 8.51
CA MET A 111 -6.30 -6.39 7.67
C MET A 111 -6.65 -6.43 6.18
N ALA A 112 -7.79 -7.04 5.82
CA ALA A 112 -8.29 -7.07 4.46
C ALA A 112 -8.69 -5.67 3.98
N PHE A 113 -9.43 -4.91 4.79
CA PHE A 113 -9.78 -3.52 4.46
C PHE A 113 -8.55 -2.65 4.19
N THR A 114 -7.54 -2.74 5.06
CA THR A 114 -6.25 -2.06 4.89
C THR A 114 -5.65 -2.38 3.54
N THR A 115 -5.60 -3.67 3.19
CA THR A 115 -5.05 -4.16 1.93
C THR A 115 -5.82 -3.58 0.73
N THR A 116 -7.16 -3.55 0.77
CA THR A 116 -7.97 -2.98 -0.30
C THR A 116 -7.71 -1.48 -0.46
N MET A 117 -7.65 -0.72 0.63
CA MET A 117 -7.41 0.73 0.60
C MET A 117 -6.02 1.09 0.08
N LEU A 118 -4.98 0.34 0.46
CA LEU A 118 -3.62 0.50 -0.07
C LEU A 118 -3.56 0.21 -1.57
N ALA A 119 -4.17 -0.90 -2.00
CA ALA A 119 -4.24 -1.25 -3.41
C ALA A 119 -5.05 -0.22 -4.22
N TRP A 120 -6.16 0.29 -3.67
CA TRP A 120 -6.93 1.38 -4.28
C TRP A 120 -6.07 2.63 -4.47
N GLY A 121 -5.31 3.05 -3.46
CA GLY A 121 -4.38 4.17 -3.58
C GLY A 121 -3.37 3.99 -4.71
N ALA A 122 -2.84 2.79 -4.92
CA ALA A 122 -1.94 2.50 -6.04
C ALA A 122 -2.62 2.47 -7.40
N VAL A 123 -3.89 2.04 -7.47
CA VAL A 123 -4.68 2.08 -8.70
C VAL A 123 -4.98 3.52 -9.12
N GLU A 124 -5.29 4.41 -8.17
CA GLU A 124 -5.61 5.81 -8.46
C GLU A 124 -4.38 6.69 -8.67
N SER A 125 -3.30 6.45 -7.92
CA SER A 125 -2.10 7.31 -7.94
C SER A 125 -0.78 6.53 -8.04
N PRO A 126 -0.61 5.67 -9.08
CA PRO A 126 0.63 4.90 -9.25
C PRO A 126 1.86 5.79 -9.45
N THR A 127 1.67 6.96 -10.05
CA THR A 127 2.68 8.01 -10.25
C THR A 127 3.14 8.62 -8.94
N GLY A 128 2.25 8.75 -7.94
CA GLY A 128 2.60 9.22 -6.59
C GLY A 128 3.61 8.30 -5.90
N TYR A 129 3.31 7.00 -5.88
CA TYR A 129 4.24 5.99 -5.36
C TYR A 129 5.56 5.96 -6.14
N THR A 130 5.50 6.06 -7.47
CA THR A 130 6.71 6.06 -8.33
C THR A 130 7.58 7.29 -8.08
N LYS A 131 6.98 8.49 -7.97
CA LYS A 131 7.69 9.75 -7.67
C LYS A 131 8.34 9.75 -6.28
N ALA A 132 7.71 9.11 -5.30
CA ALA A 132 8.30 8.92 -3.98
C ALA A 132 9.38 7.81 -3.96
N GLY A 133 9.47 6.98 -5.00
CA GLY A 133 10.30 5.78 -5.01
C GLY A 133 9.83 4.75 -3.99
N GLN A 134 8.51 4.59 -3.83
CA GLN A 134 7.87 3.72 -2.82
C GLN A 134 6.96 2.64 -3.41
N LEU A 135 6.96 2.47 -4.74
CA LEU A 135 6.09 1.51 -5.41
C LEU A 135 6.50 0.06 -5.11
N ASP A 136 7.80 -0.22 -4.99
CA ASP A 136 8.29 -1.56 -4.72
C ASP A 136 8.05 -1.95 -3.25
N GLU A 137 8.21 -1.01 -2.32
CA GLU A 137 7.88 -1.18 -0.91
C GLU A 137 6.38 -1.45 -0.73
N LEU A 138 5.51 -0.71 -1.42
CA LEU A 138 4.08 -0.97 -1.42
C LEU A 138 3.77 -2.38 -1.95
N LYS A 139 4.37 -2.78 -3.07
CA LYS A 139 4.17 -4.12 -3.64
C LYS A 139 4.69 -5.21 -2.70
N GLY A 140 5.80 -4.99 -2.00
CA GLY A 140 6.30 -5.88 -0.95
C GLY A 140 5.27 -6.05 0.17
N ASN A 141 4.74 -4.94 0.68
CA ASN A 141 3.69 -4.94 1.70
C ASN A 141 2.41 -5.65 1.23
N LEU A 142 1.90 -5.32 0.04
CA LEU A 142 0.71 -5.97 -0.54
C LEU A 142 0.93 -7.47 -0.77
N ARG A 143 2.13 -7.88 -1.22
CA ARG A 143 2.44 -9.29 -1.41
C ARG A 143 2.45 -10.03 -0.08
N TRP A 144 3.10 -9.49 0.95
CA TRP A 144 3.18 -10.08 2.29
C TRP A 144 1.82 -10.46 2.86
N VAL A 145 0.86 -9.52 2.83
CA VAL A 145 -0.47 -9.73 3.37
C VAL A 145 -1.34 -10.62 2.48
N ASN A 146 -1.24 -10.52 1.15
CA ASN A 146 -1.98 -11.39 0.25
C ASN A 146 -1.48 -12.83 0.28
N ASP A 147 -0.18 -13.07 0.48
CA ASP A 147 0.35 -14.42 0.67
C ASP A 147 -0.23 -15.06 1.95
N TYR A 148 -0.43 -14.28 3.02
CA TYR A 148 -1.19 -14.72 4.19
C TYR A 148 -2.66 -15.03 3.86
N PHE A 149 -3.37 -14.18 3.10
CA PHE A 149 -4.76 -14.48 2.70
C PHE A 149 -4.88 -15.74 1.84
N VAL A 150 -3.89 -16.00 0.97
CA VAL A 150 -3.81 -17.26 0.21
C VAL A 150 -3.69 -18.46 1.15
N LYS A 151 -2.81 -18.39 2.17
CA LYS A 151 -2.66 -19.45 3.18
C LYS A 151 -3.94 -19.65 3.99
N ALA A 152 -4.61 -18.56 4.35
CA ALA A 152 -5.83 -18.56 5.14
C ALA A 152 -7.07 -19.07 4.38
N HIS A 153 -7.08 -19.01 3.05
CA HIS A 153 -8.14 -19.55 2.21
C HIS A 153 -7.85 -20.99 1.78
N THR A 154 -8.17 -21.93 2.66
CA THR A 154 -7.82 -23.36 2.55
C THR A 154 -8.77 -24.16 1.64
N ALA A 155 -10.00 -23.68 1.43
CA ALA A 155 -10.97 -24.26 0.51
C ALA A 155 -11.96 -23.18 0.03
N PRO A 156 -12.69 -23.36 -1.09
CA PRO A 156 -13.51 -22.30 -1.69
C PRO A 156 -14.54 -21.62 -0.77
N ASN A 157 -15.01 -22.32 0.27
CA ASN A 157 -15.96 -21.81 1.27
C ASN A 157 -15.39 -21.92 2.69
N GLU A 158 -14.07 -21.80 2.85
CA GLU A 158 -13.37 -21.84 4.14
C GLU A 158 -12.28 -20.77 4.18
N LEU A 159 -12.37 -19.86 5.15
CA LEU A 159 -11.41 -18.77 5.34
C LEU A 159 -11.06 -18.64 6.83
N TYR A 160 -9.77 -18.70 7.16
CA TYR A 160 -9.28 -18.30 8.48
C TYR A 160 -9.23 -16.77 8.56
N VAL A 161 -9.90 -16.23 9.57
CA VAL A 161 -10.16 -14.79 9.69
C VAL A 161 -9.58 -14.20 10.96
N GLN A 162 -9.03 -15.03 11.85
CA GLN A 162 -8.33 -14.54 13.03
C GLN A 162 -7.28 -15.54 13.52
N VAL A 163 -6.12 -15.05 13.95
CA VAL A 163 -5.13 -15.82 14.71
C VAL A 163 -4.72 -15.06 15.96
N GLY A 164 -4.84 -15.70 17.11
CA GLY A 164 -4.71 -15.07 18.44
C GLY A 164 -6.08 -14.80 19.07
N GLY A 165 -6.20 -15.01 20.38
CA GLY A 165 -7.41 -14.65 21.14
C GLY A 165 -7.20 -13.32 21.83
N GLY A 166 -8.08 -12.35 21.59
CA GLY A 166 -7.86 -10.96 21.98
C GLY A 166 -7.66 -10.77 23.48
N GLU A 167 -8.43 -11.45 24.33
CA GLU A 167 -8.29 -11.28 25.78
C GLU A 167 -6.93 -11.81 26.30
N ALA A 168 -6.46 -12.94 25.77
CA ALA A 168 -5.20 -13.53 26.20
C ALA A 168 -3.99 -12.71 25.70
N ASP A 169 -4.08 -12.21 24.47
CA ASP A 169 -3.09 -11.32 23.87
C ASP A 169 -3.00 -9.99 24.63
N HIS A 170 -4.16 -9.38 24.89
CA HIS A 170 -4.21 -8.02 25.46
C HIS A 170 -3.82 -7.96 26.94
N LYS A 171 -3.90 -9.08 27.66
CA LYS A 171 -3.43 -9.21 29.05
C LYS A 171 -1.92 -9.12 29.22
N TRP A 172 -1.15 -9.26 28.15
CA TRP A 172 0.31 -9.26 28.19
C TRP A 172 0.89 -8.07 27.41
N TRP A 173 2.00 -7.52 27.92
CA TRP A 173 2.68 -6.35 27.37
C TRP A 173 4.19 -6.58 27.18
N GLY A 174 4.56 -7.15 26.04
CA GLY A 174 5.96 -7.33 25.64
C GLY A 174 6.13 -7.52 24.12
N PRO A 175 7.33 -7.81 23.61
CA PRO A 175 7.62 -7.89 22.17
C PRO A 175 7.05 -9.16 21.50
N ALA A 176 6.59 -9.05 20.26
CA ALA A 176 5.95 -10.14 19.51
C ALA A 176 6.81 -11.43 19.42
N GLU A 177 8.12 -11.28 19.35
CA GLU A 177 9.11 -12.34 19.15
C GLU A 177 9.14 -13.37 20.29
N VAL A 178 8.62 -13.01 21.47
CA VAL A 178 8.69 -13.84 22.69
C VAL A 178 7.33 -14.10 23.33
N MET A 179 6.25 -14.00 22.55
CA MET A 179 4.91 -14.41 22.97
C MET A 179 4.90 -15.87 23.46
N THR A 180 4.22 -16.11 24.58
CA THR A 180 4.10 -17.45 25.18
C THR A 180 2.65 -17.93 25.35
N MET A 181 1.66 -17.05 25.14
CA MET A 181 0.25 -17.41 25.19
C MET A 181 -0.13 -18.26 23.97
N ALA A 182 -1.20 -19.05 24.11
CA ALA A 182 -1.78 -19.76 22.97
C ALA A 182 -2.36 -18.77 21.96
N ARG A 183 -2.19 -19.05 20.67
CA ARG A 183 -2.66 -18.21 19.56
C ARG A 183 -3.62 -19.00 18.67
N PRO A 184 -4.88 -19.21 19.11
CA PRO A 184 -5.84 -20.04 18.39
C PRO A 184 -6.20 -19.47 17.02
N ALA A 185 -6.43 -20.35 16.05
CA ALA A 185 -6.88 -20.00 14.71
C ALA A 185 -8.41 -20.11 14.59
N TYR A 186 -9.07 -19.06 14.10
CA TYR A 186 -10.52 -19.03 13.89
C TYR A 186 -10.85 -18.88 12.41
N LYS A 187 -11.90 -19.59 11.97
CA LYS A 187 -12.36 -19.59 10.58
C LYS A 187 -13.86 -19.42 10.46
N ILE A 188 -14.27 -18.98 9.28
CA ILE A 188 -15.64 -19.03 8.80
C ILE A 188 -15.77 -20.12 7.73
N THR A 189 -16.98 -20.69 7.64
CA THR A 189 -17.32 -21.74 6.68
C THR A 189 -18.76 -21.59 6.20
N ALA A 190 -19.22 -22.43 5.28
CA ALA A 190 -20.63 -22.46 4.86
C ALA A 190 -21.64 -22.64 6.02
N SER A 191 -21.28 -23.35 7.10
CA SER A 191 -22.16 -23.56 8.26
C SER A 191 -22.10 -22.45 9.30
N CYS A 192 -21.03 -21.65 9.27
CA CYS A 192 -20.86 -20.46 10.09
C CYS A 192 -20.21 -19.36 9.23
N PRO A 193 -21.02 -18.61 8.45
CA PRO A 193 -20.51 -17.70 7.44
C PRO A 193 -19.99 -16.38 8.01
N GLY A 194 -19.29 -15.63 7.16
CA GLY A 194 -18.84 -14.26 7.40
C GLY A 194 -18.70 -13.52 6.08
N SER A 195 -19.82 -13.07 5.54
CA SER A 195 -19.91 -12.40 4.24
C SER A 195 -19.16 -11.08 4.18
N ASP A 196 -19.11 -10.38 5.31
CA ASP A 196 -18.32 -9.18 5.54
C ASP A 196 -16.82 -9.47 5.29
N VAL A 197 -16.18 -10.24 6.17
CA VAL A 197 -14.73 -10.51 6.07
C VAL A 197 -14.35 -11.30 4.82
N ALA A 198 -15.19 -12.22 4.34
CA ALA A 198 -14.94 -12.92 3.07
C ALA A 198 -15.08 -11.98 1.86
N GLY A 199 -16.08 -11.09 1.86
CA GLY A 199 -16.28 -10.07 0.83
C GLY A 199 -15.15 -9.04 0.81
N GLU A 200 -14.68 -8.60 1.98
CA GLU A 200 -13.54 -7.70 2.10
C GLU A 200 -12.23 -8.37 1.68
N THR A 201 -11.99 -9.63 2.06
CA THR A 201 -10.79 -10.37 1.62
C THR A 201 -10.82 -10.59 0.10
N ALA A 202 -12.00 -10.84 -0.48
CA ALA A 202 -12.16 -10.87 -1.93
C ALA A 202 -11.84 -9.52 -2.58
N ALA A 203 -12.30 -8.40 -2.00
CA ALA A 203 -11.98 -7.07 -2.46
C ALA A 203 -10.47 -6.79 -2.41
N ALA A 204 -9.81 -7.15 -1.31
CA ALA A 204 -8.37 -6.99 -1.11
C ALA A 204 -7.56 -7.70 -2.18
N MET A 205 -7.87 -8.98 -2.44
CA MET A 205 -7.18 -9.79 -3.44
C MET A 205 -7.49 -9.31 -4.87
N ALA A 206 -8.73 -8.91 -5.15
CA ALA A 206 -9.11 -8.35 -6.46
C ALA A 206 -8.41 -7.01 -6.74
N ALA A 207 -8.44 -6.07 -5.79
CA ALA A 207 -7.75 -4.78 -5.92
C ALA A 207 -6.23 -4.96 -6.06
N SER A 208 -5.62 -5.82 -5.22
CA SER A 208 -4.19 -6.12 -5.30
C SER A 208 -3.79 -6.73 -6.64
N SER A 209 -4.65 -7.57 -7.23
CA SER A 209 -4.39 -8.16 -8.55
C SER A 209 -4.20 -7.11 -9.64
N LEU A 210 -4.85 -5.94 -9.55
CA LEU A 210 -4.68 -4.84 -10.50
C LEU A 210 -3.28 -4.25 -10.41
N VAL A 211 -2.74 -4.12 -9.19
CA VAL A 211 -1.41 -3.57 -8.93
C VAL A 211 -0.32 -4.52 -9.46
N PHE A 212 -0.50 -5.84 -9.32
CA PHE A 212 0.47 -6.83 -9.78
C PHE A 212 0.32 -7.24 -11.25
N LYS A 213 -0.79 -6.89 -11.91
CA LYS A 213 -1.14 -7.42 -13.25
C LYS A 213 -0.03 -7.24 -14.29
N ALA A 214 0.70 -6.12 -14.25
CA ALA A 214 1.76 -5.82 -15.20
C ALA A 214 3.08 -6.55 -14.87
N ASP A 215 3.42 -6.67 -13.59
CA ASP A 215 4.73 -7.20 -13.16
C ASP A 215 4.72 -8.71 -12.90
N ASP A 216 3.61 -9.22 -12.36
CA ASP A 216 3.42 -10.63 -12.01
C ASP A 216 1.98 -11.07 -12.35
N PRO A 217 1.67 -11.28 -13.64
CA PRO A 217 0.34 -11.67 -14.09
C PRO A 217 -0.10 -13.04 -13.55
N THR A 218 0.84 -13.93 -13.23
CA THR A 218 0.54 -15.24 -12.65
C THR A 218 0.04 -15.09 -11.22
N TYR A 219 0.71 -14.27 -10.41
CA TYR A 219 0.24 -13.96 -9.06
C TYR A 219 -1.08 -13.19 -9.09
N ALA A 220 -1.23 -12.20 -9.98
CA ALA A 220 -2.50 -11.50 -10.15
C ALA A 220 -3.65 -12.46 -10.47
N ALA A 221 -3.46 -13.43 -11.38
CA ALA A 221 -4.46 -14.45 -11.70
C ALA A 221 -4.78 -15.37 -10.51
N LYS A 222 -3.78 -15.71 -9.70
CA LYS A 222 -3.97 -16.45 -8.44
C LYS A 222 -4.86 -15.66 -7.48
N LEU A 223 -4.58 -14.36 -7.28
CA LEU A 223 -5.38 -13.50 -6.41
C LEU A 223 -6.84 -13.37 -6.90
N VAL A 224 -7.05 -13.16 -8.21
CA VAL A 224 -8.40 -13.13 -8.79
C VAL A 224 -9.14 -14.46 -8.58
N THR A 225 -8.45 -15.60 -8.63
CA THR A 225 -9.07 -16.91 -8.41
C THR A 225 -9.59 -17.06 -6.99
N HIS A 226 -8.76 -16.73 -5.99
CA HIS A 226 -9.19 -16.70 -4.59
C HIS A 226 -10.30 -15.67 -4.36
N ALA A 227 -10.18 -14.47 -4.93
CA ALA A 227 -11.20 -13.42 -4.80
C ALA A 227 -12.57 -13.85 -5.32
N LYS A 228 -12.64 -14.52 -6.47
CA LYS A 228 -13.90 -15.04 -7.02
C LYS A 228 -14.54 -16.08 -6.11
N GLN A 229 -13.73 -16.99 -5.56
CA GLN A 229 -14.20 -18.04 -4.64
C GLN A 229 -14.72 -17.43 -3.34
N LEU A 230 -13.94 -16.55 -2.72
CA LEU A 230 -14.32 -15.86 -1.48
C LEU A 230 -15.56 -14.97 -1.64
N TYR A 231 -15.69 -14.25 -2.76
CA TYR A 231 -16.89 -13.47 -3.03
C TYR A 231 -18.11 -14.38 -3.25
N SER A 232 -17.94 -15.49 -3.97
CA SER A 232 -19.01 -16.49 -4.14
C SER A 232 -19.43 -17.07 -2.79
N PHE A 233 -18.48 -17.38 -1.91
CA PHE A 233 -18.73 -17.84 -0.55
C PHE A 233 -19.51 -16.79 0.26
N ALA A 234 -19.05 -15.54 0.26
CA ALA A 234 -19.70 -14.41 0.92
C ALA A 234 -21.14 -14.19 0.43
N ASP A 235 -21.35 -14.23 -0.88
CA ASP A 235 -22.64 -13.98 -1.52
C ASP A 235 -23.64 -15.12 -1.31
N THR A 236 -23.16 -16.36 -1.27
CA THR A 236 -24.00 -17.56 -1.15
C THR A 236 -24.41 -17.81 0.31
N TYR A 237 -23.48 -17.67 1.25
CA TYR A 237 -23.72 -17.96 2.66
C TYR A 237 -23.69 -16.65 3.44
N ARG A 238 -24.86 -16.02 3.58
CA ARG A 238 -25.01 -14.68 4.14
C ARG A 238 -24.97 -14.68 5.67
N GLY A 239 -24.05 -13.93 6.27
CA GLY A 239 -23.99 -13.72 7.72
C GLY A 239 -22.81 -12.84 8.15
N ALA A 240 -22.88 -12.22 9.33
CA ALA A 240 -21.76 -11.45 9.88
C ALA A 240 -20.73 -12.38 10.51
N TYR A 241 -19.44 -12.21 10.22
CA TYR A 241 -18.42 -13.14 10.73
C TYR A 241 -18.33 -13.14 12.25
N SER A 242 -18.61 -11.98 12.88
CA SER A 242 -18.53 -11.81 14.32
C SER A 242 -19.59 -12.61 15.08
N ASP A 243 -20.62 -13.14 14.41
CA ASP A 243 -21.56 -14.10 15.01
C ASP A 243 -20.92 -15.50 15.16
N CYS A 244 -19.94 -15.80 14.31
CA CYS A 244 -19.18 -17.05 14.28
C CYS A 244 -17.89 -16.98 15.10
N VAL A 245 -17.07 -15.98 14.84
CA VAL A 245 -15.84 -15.71 15.58
C VAL A 245 -16.15 -14.72 16.70
N LYS A 246 -16.72 -15.23 17.78
CA LYS A 246 -17.21 -14.40 18.90
C LYS A 246 -16.11 -13.64 19.62
N ASP A 247 -14.87 -14.12 19.57
CA ASP A 247 -13.71 -13.43 20.14
C ASP A 247 -13.56 -12.01 19.54
N ALA A 248 -13.84 -11.86 18.24
CA ALA A 248 -13.76 -10.57 17.55
C ALA A 248 -14.83 -9.56 17.96
N GLN A 249 -15.92 -9.96 18.65
CA GLN A 249 -17.04 -9.06 18.97
C GLN A 249 -16.65 -7.89 19.89
N ALA A 250 -15.61 -8.05 20.69
CA ALA A 250 -15.10 -7.00 21.58
C ALA A 250 -14.14 -6.03 20.88
N TYR A 251 -13.73 -6.33 19.64
CA TYR A 251 -12.70 -5.60 18.91
C TYR A 251 -13.24 -5.11 17.55
N TYR A 252 -13.40 -6.03 16.61
CA TYR A 252 -13.80 -5.77 15.23
C TYR A 252 -15.14 -6.41 14.89
N LYS A 253 -16.14 -6.16 15.71
CA LYS A 253 -17.52 -6.57 15.43
C LYS A 253 -17.99 -5.94 14.11
N SER A 254 -18.67 -6.72 13.26
CA SER A 254 -19.40 -6.15 12.12
C SER A 254 -20.63 -5.39 12.63
N TRP A 255 -20.58 -4.06 12.59
CA TRP A 255 -21.65 -3.16 13.01
C TRP A 255 -22.57 -2.78 11.86
N SER A 256 -22.01 -2.56 10.67
CA SER A 256 -22.77 -2.28 9.44
C SER A 256 -23.47 -3.52 8.86
N GLY A 257 -23.02 -4.71 9.23
CA GLY A 257 -23.39 -5.97 8.58
C GLY A 257 -22.41 -6.31 7.46
N TYR A 258 -22.94 -6.87 6.36
CA TYR A 258 -22.12 -7.34 5.22
C TYR A 258 -22.56 -6.74 3.88
N GLN A 259 -23.60 -5.91 3.88
CA GLN A 259 -24.27 -5.50 2.66
C GLN A 259 -23.39 -4.58 1.81
N ASP A 260 -22.58 -3.76 2.47
CA ASP A 260 -21.59 -2.90 1.85
C ASP A 260 -20.38 -3.66 1.32
N GLU A 261 -19.91 -4.72 2.00
CA GLU A 261 -18.84 -5.60 1.48
C GLU A 261 -19.27 -6.33 0.21
N LEU A 262 -20.55 -6.65 0.06
CA LEU A 262 -21.05 -7.27 -1.17
C LEU A 262 -21.04 -6.31 -2.35
N VAL A 263 -21.29 -5.02 -2.13
CA VAL A 263 -21.16 -3.98 -3.16
C VAL A 263 -19.68 -3.74 -3.47
N TRP A 264 -18.89 -3.57 -2.42
CA TRP A 264 -17.45 -3.31 -2.46
C TRP A 264 -16.67 -4.42 -3.16
N GLY A 265 -16.83 -5.67 -2.72
CA GLY A 265 -16.18 -6.83 -3.32
C GLY A 265 -16.61 -7.07 -4.77
N ALA A 266 -17.88 -6.84 -5.11
CA ALA A 266 -18.34 -6.92 -6.49
C ALA A 266 -17.70 -5.84 -7.36
N TYR A 267 -17.64 -4.59 -6.89
CA TYR A 267 -16.98 -3.51 -7.62
C TYR A 267 -15.52 -3.86 -7.91
N TRP A 268 -14.76 -4.30 -6.91
CA TRP A 268 -13.35 -4.64 -7.10
C TRP A 268 -13.13 -5.86 -7.99
N LEU A 269 -14.00 -6.88 -7.93
CA LEU A 269 -13.97 -7.99 -8.88
C LEU A 269 -14.29 -7.56 -10.31
N TYR A 270 -15.25 -6.65 -10.49
CA TYR A 270 -15.50 -6.04 -11.80
C TYR A 270 -14.24 -5.32 -12.31
N LYS A 271 -13.59 -4.49 -11.49
CA LYS A 271 -12.34 -3.81 -11.90
C LYS A 271 -11.25 -4.80 -12.28
N ALA A 272 -11.05 -5.85 -11.49
CA ALA A 272 -10.02 -6.85 -11.73
C ALA A 272 -10.26 -7.71 -12.99
N THR A 273 -11.52 -8.03 -13.29
CA THR A 273 -11.89 -9.02 -14.31
C THR A 273 -12.45 -8.43 -15.60
N GLY A 274 -13.03 -7.23 -15.56
CA GLY A 274 -13.83 -6.67 -16.64
C GLY A 274 -15.21 -7.33 -16.82
N ASP A 275 -15.60 -8.26 -15.94
CA ASP A 275 -16.87 -8.97 -16.04
C ASP A 275 -18.02 -8.09 -15.52
N ALA A 276 -18.85 -7.62 -16.46
CA ALA A 276 -19.98 -6.73 -16.18
C ALA A 276 -21.04 -7.34 -15.25
N THR A 277 -21.05 -8.66 -15.05
CA THR A 277 -21.96 -9.30 -14.09
C THR A 277 -21.66 -8.87 -12.65
N TYR A 278 -20.40 -8.61 -12.31
CA TYR A 278 -20.02 -8.07 -11.01
C TYR A 278 -20.44 -6.60 -10.86
N LEU A 279 -20.36 -5.77 -11.91
CA LEU A 279 -20.89 -4.40 -11.83
C LEU A 279 -22.40 -4.42 -11.61
N ALA A 280 -23.13 -5.24 -12.37
CA ALA A 280 -24.57 -5.40 -12.17
C ALA A 280 -24.91 -5.90 -10.76
N LYS A 281 -24.10 -6.81 -10.21
CA LYS A 281 -24.21 -7.28 -8.84
C LYS A 281 -23.98 -6.16 -7.82
N ALA A 282 -22.93 -5.35 -7.99
CA ALA A 282 -22.65 -4.20 -7.14
C ALA A 282 -23.84 -3.22 -7.13
N GLU A 283 -24.38 -2.89 -8.30
CA GLU A 283 -25.53 -1.98 -8.39
C GLU A 283 -26.81 -2.55 -7.76
N ALA A 284 -27.05 -3.86 -7.87
CA ALA A 284 -28.21 -4.52 -7.27
C ALA A 284 -28.11 -4.64 -5.74
N GLU A 285 -26.91 -4.90 -5.22
CA GLU A 285 -26.65 -4.92 -3.77
C GLU A 285 -26.62 -3.49 -3.19
N TYR A 286 -26.27 -2.47 -3.99
CA TYR A 286 -26.26 -1.07 -3.58
C TYR A 286 -27.62 -0.59 -3.08
N ASP A 287 -28.70 -0.99 -3.76
CA ASP A 287 -30.03 -0.52 -3.39
C ASP A 287 -30.44 -1.01 -1.99
N LYS A 288 -29.79 -2.06 -1.46
CA LYS A 288 -30.00 -2.62 -0.11
C LYS A 288 -29.13 -2.00 0.98
N LEU A 289 -28.20 -1.11 0.61
CA LEU A 289 -27.34 -0.38 1.55
C LEU A 289 -28.15 0.37 2.62
N GLY A 290 -27.54 0.56 3.79
CA GLY A 290 -28.17 1.20 4.95
C GLY A 290 -28.62 2.63 4.69
N THR A 291 -29.67 3.04 5.40
CA THR A 291 -30.18 4.41 5.38
C THR A 291 -29.96 5.11 6.72
N GLU A 292 -30.02 6.43 6.73
CA GLU A 292 -30.09 7.19 7.97
C GLU A 292 -31.31 6.74 8.79
N ASN A 293 -31.19 6.76 10.12
CA ASN A 293 -32.25 6.31 11.02
C ASN A 293 -33.56 7.05 10.72
N GLN A 294 -34.67 6.30 10.62
CA GLN A 294 -36.01 6.82 10.29
C GLN A 294 -36.08 7.58 8.95
N SER A 295 -35.15 7.32 8.02
CA SER A 295 -35.09 7.92 6.70
C SER A 295 -34.96 6.89 5.58
N THR A 296 -35.32 7.29 4.36
CA THR A 296 -35.02 6.54 3.13
C THR A 296 -33.72 7.00 2.47
N THR A 297 -33.13 8.09 2.96
CA THR A 297 -31.84 8.61 2.50
C THR A 297 -30.71 7.66 2.90
N LYS A 298 -29.85 7.29 1.94
CA LYS A 298 -28.65 6.49 2.21
C LYS A 298 -27.76 7.17 3.27
N SER A 299 -27.16 6.37 4.16
CA SER A 299 -26.37 6.88 5.29
C SER A 299 -25.25 7.81 4.80
N PHE A 300 -25.08 8.97 5.44
CA PHE A 300 -24.14 10.00 4.99
C PHE A 300 -23.39 10.70 6.13
N LYS A 301 -23.69 10.35 7.40
CA LYS A 301 -23.12 11.01 8.58
C LYS A 301 -21.90 10.30 9.19
N TRP A 302 -21.51 9.16 8.61
CA TRP A 302 -20.29 8.42 8.96
C TRP A 302 -19.28 8.48 7.80
N THR A 303 -18.33 7.56 7.74
CA THR A 303 -17.35 7.49 6.64
C THR A 303 -16.87 6.07 6.37
N VAL A 304 -16.10 5.92 5.28
CA VAL A 304 -15.43 4.68 4.94
C VAL A 304 -14.40 4.29 6.02
N ALA A 305 -14.52 3.08 6.53
CA ALA A 305 -13.61 2.48 7.50
C ALA A 305 -13.64 0.95 7.36
N TRP A 306 -12.88 0.25 8.20
CA TRP A 306 -12.81 -1.22 8.19
C TRP A 306 -14.14 -1.92 8.42
N ASP A 307 -15.15 -1.23 8.95
CA ASP A 307 -16.50 -1.78 9.15
C ASP A 307 -17.42 -1.43 7.98
N ASN A 308 -17.46 -0.16 7.56
CA ASN A 308 -18.48 0.31 6.61
C ASN A 308 -17.84 0.92 5.34
N LYS A 309 -18.00 0.28 4.17
CA LYS A 309 -17.47 0.74 2.86
C LYS A 309 -18.50 1.43 1.99
N GLN A 310 -19.75 1.48 2.43
CA GLN A 310 -20.87 2.09 1.70
C GLN A 310 -20.51 3.47 1.14
N PHE A 311 -19.88 4.33 1.94
CA PHE A 311 -19.49 5.68 1.58
C PHE A 311 -18.53 5.74 0.37
N ALA A 312 -17.52 4.87 0.36
CA ALA A 312 -16.60 4.76 -0.76
C ALA A 312 -17.29 4.22 -2.02
N THR A 313 -18.25 3.28 -1.87
CA THR A 313 -19.02 2.76 -3.02
C THR A 313 -19.87 3.84 -3.70
N TYR A 314 -20.27 4.91 -2.99
CA TYR A 314 -20.95 6.05 -3.61
C TYR A 314 -20.06 6.71 -4.65
N ALA A 315 -18.84 7.07 -4.26
CA ALA A 315 -17.88 7.69 -5.14
C ALA A 315 -17.46 6.73 -6.26
N LEU A 316 -17.12 5.49 -5.94
CA LEU A 316 -16.66 4.51 -6.93
C LEU A 316 -17.70 4.22 -8.01
N LEU A 317 -18.97 4.00 -7.64
CA LEU A 317 -20.04 3.76 -8.63
C LEU A 317 -20.46 5.03 -9.35
N ALA A 318 -20.39 6.20 -8.72
CA ALA A 318 -20.56 7.48 -9.40
C ALA A 318 -19.51 7.66 -10.50
N MET A 319 -18.23 7.44 -10.17
CA MET A 319 -17.12 7.56 -11.11
C MET A 319 -17.19 6.55 -12.25
N GLU A 320 -17.59 5.31 -11.94
CA GLU A 320 -17.67 4.23 -12.92
C GLU A 320 -18.87 4.38 -13.86
N THR A 321 -20.03 4.82 -13.36
CA THR A 321 -21.30 4.76 -14.12
C THR A 321 -21.87 6.12 -14.51
N GLY A 322 -21.47 7.20 -13.83
CA GLY A 322 -22.05 8.52 -13.96
C GLY A 322 -23.52 8.64 -13.52
N LYS A 323 -24.12 7.60 -12.92
CA LYS A 323 -25.53 7.61 -12.55
C LYS A 323 -25.79 8.58 -11.41
N GLN A 324 -26.81 9.44 -11.58
CA GLN A 324 -27.11 10.52 -10.66
C GLN A 324 -27.37 10.06 -9.22
N LYS A 325 -27.96 8.87 -9.00
CA LYS A 325 -28.21 8.35 -7.65
C LYS A 325 -26.92 8.22 -6.82
N TYR A 326 -25.83 7.76 -7.44
CA TYR A 326 -24.54 7.61 -6.78
C TYR A 326 -23.87 8.97 -6.56
N VAL A 327 -23.98 9.86 -7.54
CA VAL A 327 -23.48 11.24 -7.47
C VAL A 327 -24.15 11.99 -6.31
N ASP A 328 -25.47 11.84 -6.15
CA ASP A 328 -26.24 12.49 -5.08
C ASP A 328 -25.83 11.96 -3.70
N ASP A 329 -25.63 10.65 -3.56
CA ASP A 329 -25.20 10.03 -2.31
C ASP A 329 -23.76 10.43 -1.93
N ALA A 330 -22.83 10.40 -2.89
CA ALA A 330 -21.44 10.84 -2.70
C ALA A 330 -21.38 12.33 -2.32
N ASN A 331 -22.12 13.17 -3.05
CA ASN A 331 -22.18 14.61 -2.80
C ASN A 331 -22.77 14.92 -1.41
N ARG A 332 -23.83 14.22 -0.99
CA ARG A 332 -24.45 14.41 0.32
C ARG A 332 -23.50 14.08 1.46
N TRP A 333 -22.81 12.94 1.34
CA TRP A 333 -21.81 12.51 2.32
C TRP A 333 -20.63 13.50 2.40
N LEU A 334 -19.98 13.82 1.28
CA LEU A 334 -18.85 14.74 1.29
C LEU A 334 -19.26 16.17 1.67
N ASP A 335 -20.49 16.59 1.39
CA ASP A 335 -21.03 17.86 1.88
C ASP A 335 -21.20 17.85 3.40
N TYR A 336 -21.76 16.79 4.00
CA TYR A 336 -21.84 16.66 5.47
C TYR A 336 -20.47 16.82 6.14
N TRP A 337 -19.44 16.26 5.53
CA TRP A 337 -18.05 16.38 5.99
C TRP A 337 -17.43 17.76 5.78
N THR A 338 -18.02 18.65 4.97
CA THR A 338 -17.42 19.94 4.60
C THR A 338 -18.32 21.13 4.95
N VAL A 339 -19.39 21.37 4.19
CA VAL A 339 -20.29 22.53 4.34
C VAL A 339 -21.58 22.21 5.10
N GLY A 340 -21.83 20.93 5.36
CA GLY A 340 -23.09 20.40 5.87
C GLY A 340 -24.02 19.93 4.75
N ALA A 341 -24.82 18.93 5.07
CA ALA A 341 -25.91 18.41 4.24
C ALA A 341 -27.16 18.23 5.10
N GLU A 342 -28.33 18.56 4.55
CA GLU A 342 -29.63 18.40 5.23
C GLU A 342 -29.68 19.07 6.62
N GLY A 343 -29.04 20.24 6.75
CA GLY A 343 -29.01 21.02 8.00
C GLY A 343 -28.07 20.48 9.07
N GLN A 344 -27.30 19.43 8.78
CA GLN A 344 -26.33 18.83 9.69
C GLN A 344 -24.92 18.88 9.09
N LYS A 345 -23.91 18.97 9.95
CA LYS A 345 -22.49 19.02 9.57
C LYS A 345 -21.68 18.27 10.62
N ILE A 346 -20.60 17.61 10.20
CA ILE A 346 -19.65 16.99 11.14
C ILE A 346 -19.06 18.04 12.09
N ALA A 347 -18.69 17.61 13.30
CA ALA A 347 -17.97 18.47 14.24
C ALA A 347 -16.58 18.81 13.70
N TYR A 348 -16.18 20.07 13.86
CA TYR A 348 -14.84 20.55 13.54
C TYR A 348 -14.20 21.13 14.79
N SER A 349 -12.93 20.79 15.03
CA SER A 349 -12.13 21.47 16.05
C SER A 349 -11.83 22.92 15.65
N PRO A 350 -11.49 23.81 16.62
CA PRO A 350 -11.00 25.15 16.31
C PRO A 350 -9.80 25.16 15.35
N GLY A 351 -8.94 24.15 15.41
CA GLY A 351 -7.79 23.94 14.52
C GLY A 351 -8.15 23.41 13.12
N GLY A 352 -9.42 23.11 12.85
CA GLY A 352 -9.89 22.71 11.52
C GLY A 352 -9.90 21.20 11.25
N MET A 353 -9.70 20.35 12.26
CA MET A 353 -9.85 18.90 12.12
C MET A 353 -11.33 18.52 12.15
N ALA A 354 -11.76 17.68 11.20
CA ALA A 354 -13.06 17.01 11.23
C ALA A 354 -13.00 15.85 12.24
N VAL A 355 -13.83 15.89 13.28
CA VAL A 355 -13.84 14.89 14.37
C VAL A 355 -15.15 14.13 14.33
N LEU A 356 -15.09 12.89 13.85
CA LEU A 356 -16.24 12.01 13.72
C LEU A 356 -16.60 11.31 15.03
N ASP A 357 -15.59 10.79 15.71
CA ASP A 357 -15.70 9.95 16.89
C ASP A 357 -14.42 10.07 17.72
N SER A 358 -14.46 9.58 18.96
CA SER A 358 -13.32 9.65 19.88
C SER A 358 -12.18 8.71 19.48
N TRP A 359 -12.49 7.54 18.92
CA TRP A 359 -11.51 6.51 18.62
C TRP A 359 -10.98 6.65 17.19
N GLY A 360 -9.68 6.87 17.03
CA GLY A 360 -9.08 6.97 15.70
C GLY A 360 -9.64 8.13 14.87
N ALA A 361 -9.83 9.29 15.48
CA ALA A 361 -10.42 10.46 14.84
C ALA A 361 -9.65 10.87 13.56
N LEU A 362 -8.30 10.84 13.60
CA LEU A 362 -7.46 11.13 12.42
C LEU A 362 -7.59 10.07 11.32
N ARG A 363 -7.79 8.80 11.66
CA ARG A 363 -8.07 7.73 10.68
C ARG A 363 -9.32 8.04 9.87
N TYR A 364 -10.41 8.46 10.53
CA TYR A 364 -11.65 8.78 9.83
C TYR A 364 -11.50 10.01 8.91
N ALA A 365 -10.82 11.06 9.39
CA ALA A 365 -10.51 12.23 8.59
C ALA A 365 -9.63 11.87 7.37
N ALA A 366 -8.60 11.05 7.57
CA ALA A 366 -7.69 10.61 6.51
C ALA A 366 -8.38 9.72 5.45
N ASN A 367 -9.21 8.76 5.88
CA ASN A 367 -10.00 7.92 4.98
C ASN A 367 -10.94 8.76 4.11
N THR A 368 -11.65 9.72 4.73
CA THR A 368 -12.53 10.64 4.00
C THR A 368 -11.71 11.52 3.05
N SER A 369 -10.53 11.96 3.45
CA SER A 369 -9.63 12.80 2.65
C SER A 369 -9.22 12.11 1.36
N PHE A 370 -8.81 10.84 1.44
CA PHE A 370 -8.45 10.06 0.25
C PHE A 370 -9.61 10.00 -0.76
N VAL A 371 -10.80 9.61 -0.32
CA VAL A 371 -11.95 9.50 -1.23
C VAL A 371 -12.37 10.87 -1.77
N ALA A 372 -12.31 11.92 -0.94
CA ALA A 372 -12.61 13.29 -1.35
C ALA A 372 -11.64 13.78 -2.44
N LEU A 373 -10.34 13.48 -2.31
CA LEU A 373 -9.31 13.82 -3.30
C LEU A 373 -9.59 13.13 -4.64
N VAL A 374 -9.78 11.80 -4.63
CA VAL A 374 -10.09 11.03 -5.85
C VAL A 374 -11.38 11.53 -6.51
N TYR A 375 -12.46 11.71 -5.73
CA TYR A 375 -13.74 12.17 -6.27
C TYR A 375 -13.69 13.63 -6.77
N SER A 376 -12.83 14.46 -6.19
CA SER A 376 -12.63 15.84 -6.64
C SER A 376 -12.06 15.93 -8.06
N ASP A 377 -11.24 14.97 -8.47
CA ASP A 377 -10.70 14.95 -9.83
C ASP A 377 -11.75 14.59 -10.86
N TRP A 378 -12.68 13.71 -10.50
CA TRP A 378 -13.75 13.25 -11.38
C TRP A 378 -14.90 14.26 -11.51
N THR A 379 -15.31 14.89 -10.41
CA THR A 379 -16.47 15.79 -10.43
C THR A 379 -16.25 17.03 -11.31
N THR A 380 -17.25 17.39 -12.10
CA THR A 380 -17.22 18.56 -12.98
C THR A 380 -17.79 19.82 -12.34
N ASP A 381 -18.43 19.70 -11.17
CA ASP A 381 -18.85 20.85 -10.37
C ASP A 381 -17.61 21.52 -9.76
N SER A 382 -17.20 22.64 -10.35
CA SER A 382 -16.02 23.40 -9.90
C SER A 382 -16.04 23.79 -8.41
N THR A 383 -17.22 24.02 -7.83
CA THR A 383 -17.34 24.39 -6.41
C THR A 383 -17.09 23.17 -5.52
N ARG A 384 -17.69 22.03 -5.87
CA ARG A 384 -17.49 20.77 -5.13
C ARG A 384 -16.08 20.23 -5.31
N LYS A 385 -15.53 20.30 -6.52
CA LYS A 385 -14.14 19.97 -6.83
C LYS A 385 -13.18 20.68 -5.88
N ALA A 386 -13.21 22.02 -5.87
CA ALA A 386 -12.34 22.81 -5.00
C ALA A 386 -12.58 22.49 -3.51
N ARG A 387 -13.84 22.37 -3.10
CA ARG A 387 -14.20 22.06 -1.71
C ARG A 387 -13.64 20.72 -1.22
N TYR A 388 -13.81 19.66 -1.99
CA TYR A 388 -13.42 18.30 -1.60
C TYR A 388 -11.91 18.11 -1.66
N HIS A 389 -11.27 18.69 -2.67
CA HIS A 389 -9.81 18.73 -2.78
C HIS A 389 -9.20 19.50 -1.59
N ASP A 390 -9.65 20.73 -1.33
CA ASP A 390 -9.17 21.54 -0.20
C ASP A 390 -9.38 20.84 1.15
N PHE A 391 -10.52 20.16 1.33
CA PHE A 391 -10.79 19.38 2.53
C PHE A 391 -9.74 18.28 2.70
N GLY A 392 -9.50 17.47 1.66
CA GLY A 392 -8.53 16.38 1.72
C GLY A 392 -7.12 16.86 2.03
N VAL A 393 -6.66 17.93 1.37
CA VAL A 393 -5.36 18.54 1.65
C VAL A 393 -5.28 19.04 3.10
N LYS A 394 -6.28 19.77 3.58
CA LYS A 394 -6.28 20.36 4.94
C LYS A 394 -6.24 19.31 6.04
N GLN A 395 -7.02 18.23 5.92
CA GLN A 395 -7.04 17.19 6.94
C GLN A 395 -5.72 16.41 7.00
N ILE A 396 -5.10 16.11 5.84
CA ILE A 396 -3.78 15.48 5.82
C ILE A 396 -2.71 16.42 6.38
N ASN A 397 -2.72 17.70 5.99
CA ASN A 397 -1.80 18.70 6.56
C ASN A 397 -1.99 18.84 8.08
N TYR A 398 -3.22 18.77 8.61
CA TYR A 398 -3.46 18.76 10.05
C TYR A 398 -2.75 17.59 10.73
N ALA A 399 -2.84 16.37 10.16
CA ALA A 399 -2.15 15.19 10.67
C ALA A 399 -0.62 15.34 10.61
N LEU A 400 -0.09 16.01 9.58
CA LEU A 400 1.35 16.21 9.37
C LEU A 400 1.96 17.36 10.19
N GLY A 401 1.13 18.27 10.71
CA GLY A 401 1.57 19.31 11.66
C GLY A 401 0.87 20.67 11.56
N ASP A 402 0.00 20.90 10.58
CA ASP A 402 -0.74 22.17 10.48
C ASP A 402 -1.96 22.18 11.41
N ASN A 403 -1.67 22.24 12.70
CA ASN A 403 -2.65 22.26 13.76
C ASN A 403 -2.22 23.26 14.86
N PRO A 404 -3.10 23.58 15.83
CA PRO A 404 -2.76 24.51 16.91
C PRO A 404 -1.57 24.09 17.77
N ARG A 405 -1.26 22.78 17.84
CA ARG A 405 -0.08 22.26 18.55
C ARG A 405 1.21 22.40 17.75
N LYS A 406 1.15 22.72 16.45
CA LYS A 406 2.29 22.75 15.52
C LYS A 406 3.17 21.51 15.64
N SER A 407 2.49 20.38 15.81
CA SER A 407 3.07 19.08 16.10
C SER A 407 2.48 18.04 15.16
N SER A 408 3.32 17.20 14.59
CA SER A 408 2.91 16.04 13.82
C SER A 408 2.11 15.06 14.68
N TYR A 409 1.24 14.28 14.04
CA TYR A 409 0.57 13.10 14.60
C TYR A 409 1.08 11.79 13.99
N VAL A 410 2.16 11.87 13.21
CA VAL A 410 2.81 10.73 12.57
C VAL A 410 4.13 10.45 13.26
N VAL A 411 4.26 9.28 13.87
CA VAL A 411 5.44 8.89 14.65
C VAL A 411 6.71 9.02 13.81
N GLY A 412 7.72 9.70 14.37
CA GLY A 412 9.01 9.90 13.73
C GLY A 412 9.01 10.81 12.48
N PHE A 413 7.93 11.56 12.20
CA PHE A 413 7.84 12.51 11.07
C PHE A 413 7.55 13.93 11.55
N GLY A 414 8.13 14.93 10.90
CA GLY A 414 7.81 16.34 11.13
C GLY A 414 8.23 16.87 12.51
N ALA A 415 7.65 17.99 12.92
CA ALA A 415 7.96 18.63 14.19
C ALA A 415 7.20 17.98 15.36
N ASN A 416 7.86 17.74 16.49
CA ASN A 416 7.26 17.22 17.73
C ASN A 416 6.27 16.03 17.53
N PRO A 417 6.67 14.96 16.83
CA PRO A 417 5.81 13.80 16.63
C PRO A 417 5.54 13.04 17.94
N PRO A 418 4.51 12.18 17.98
CA PRO A 418 4.32 11.23 19.08
C PRO A 418 5.54 10.33 19.25
N THR A 419 5.89 10.04 20.50
CA THR A 419 7.03 9.21 20.91
C THR A 419 6.61 8.00 21.74
N MET A 420 5.37 7.99 22.25
CA MET A 420 4.85 6.95 23.12
C MET A 420 3.55 6.34 22.58
N PRO A 421 3.50 5.88 21.31
CA PRO A 421 2.31 5.20 20.79
C PRO A 421 1.98 3.96 21.64
N HIS A 422 0.70 3.62 21.74
CA HIS A 422 0.23 2.38 22.37
C HIS A 422 0.63 1.19 21.50
N HIS A 423 1.89 0.74 21.60
CA HIS A 423 2.40 -0.34 20.76
C HIS A 423 3.42 -1.20 21.51
N ARG A 424 3.13 -2.48 21.68
CA ARG A 424 3.90 -3.43 22.50
C ARG A 424 5.36 -3.58 22.07
N THR A 425 5.60 -3.94 20.80
CA THR A 425 6.96 -4.23 20.31
C THR A 425 7.81 -2.96 20.25
N ALA A 426 7.28 -1.87 19.67
CA ALA A 426 7.94 -0.56 19.68
C ALA A 426 8.26 -0.03 21.10
N HIS A 427 7.41 -0.30 22.09
CA HIS A 427 7.72 0.02 23.49
C HIS A 427 8.91 -0.79 24.02
N GLY A 428 8.99 -2.08 23.71
CA GLY A 428 10.13 -2.93 24.07
C GLY A 428 10.23 -3.25 25.56
N SER A 429 9.08 -3.39 26.24
CA SER A 429 9.00 -3.78 27.65
C SER A 429 9.55 -5.19 27.87
N TRP A 430 10.42 -5.35 28.86
CA TRP A 430 10.87 -6.66 29.33
C TRP A 430 10.18 -7.13 30.61
N LEU A 431 9.29 -6.30 31.20
CA LEU A 431 8.70 -6.52 32.52
C LEU A 431 7.22 -6.88 32.51
N ASP A 432 6.61 -7.05 31.33
CA ASP A 432 5.16 -7.16 31.21
C ASP A 432 4.46 -5.92 31.81
N SER A 433 4.92 -4.73 31.38
CA SER A 433 4.49 -3.46 31.93
C SER A 433 4.43 -2.38 30.87
N ILE A 434 3.27 -1.72 30.75
CA ILE A 434 3.09 -0.59 29.82
C ILE A 434 3.87 0.67 30.24
N THR A 435 4.24 0.78 31.52
CA THR A 435 4.91 1.95 32.07
C THR A 435 6.43 1.81 32.15
N THR A 436 6.98 0.61 31.88
CA THR A 436 8.42 0.35 31.97
C THR A 436 8.96 -0.34 30.71
N PRO A 437 9.94 0.26 30.02
CA PRO A 437 10.58 1.55 30.29
C PRO A 437 9.65 2.76 30.14
N ALA A 438 10.06 3.94 30.63
CA ALA A 438 9.23 5.14 30.52
C ALA A 438 9.08 5.60 29.05
N ALA A 439 10.19 5.58 28.29
CA ALA A 439 10.19 5.86 26.86
C ALA A 439 10.03 4.57 26.05
N SER A 440 9.44 4.67 24.85
CA SER A 440 9.50 3.59 23.87
C SER A 440 10.95 3.39 23.42
N ARG A 441 11.39 2.14 23.27
CA ARG A 441 12.77 1.82 22.87
C ARG A 441 13.00 1.93 21.36
N HIS A 442 11.93 1.90 20.58
CA HIS A 442 11.98 2.01 19.12
C HIS A 442 11.10 3.13 18.60
N VAL A 443 11.48 3.66 17.45
CA VAL A 443 10.67 4.62 16.69
C VAL A 443 9.83 3.87 15.67
N LEU A 444 8.52 3.79 15.90
CA LEU A 444 7.56 3.19 14.98
C LEU A 444 7.26 4.14 13.81
N TYR A 445 8.26 4.41 12.97
CA TYR A 445 8.16 5.40 11.89
C TYR A 445 6.89 5.23 11.06
N GLY A 446 6.20 6.35 10.83
CA GLY A 446 5.06 6.43 9.92
C GLY A 446 3.72 6.09 10.53
N ALA A 447 3.66 5.51 11.73
CA ALA A 447 2.40 5.21 12.38
C ALA A 447 1.60 6.49 12.66
N LEU A 448 0.37 6.55 12.16
CA LEU A 448 -0.59 7.61 12.47
C LEU A 448 -1.29 7.26 13.79
N VAL A 449 -1.18 8.13 14.79
CA VAL A 449 -1.92 7.95 16.05
C VAL A 449 -3.40 8.30 15.89
N GLY A 450 -4.24 7.85 16.82
CA GLY A 450 -5.66 8.17 16.81
C GLY A 450 -5.98 9.68 16.79
N GLY A 451 -5.16 10.48 17.47
CA GLY A 451 -5.23 11.94 17.48
C GLY A 451 -6.21 12.51 18.51
N PRO A 452 -6.57 13.81 18.40
CA PRO A 452 -7.53 14.43 19.30
C PRO A 452 -8.89 13.70 19.32
N SER A 453 -9.29 13.19 20.48
CA SER A 453 -10.52 12.41 20.67
C SER A 453 -11.80 13.28 20.79
N ALA A 454 -11.65 14.60 20.68
CA ALA A 454 -12.74 15.56 20.69
C ALA A 454 -12.41 16.76 19.79
N ALA A 455 -13.45 17.52 19.41
CA ALA A 455 -13.34 18.72 18.58
C ALA A 455 -12.76 19.94 19.34
N ASN A 456 -11.58 19.78 19.94
CA ASN A 456 -10.90 20.81 20.73
C ASN A 456 -9.37 20.84 20.54
N ASP A 457 -8.83 20.04 19.61
CA ASP A 457 -7.40 19.93 19.30
C ASP A 457 -6.52 19.41 20.46
N ALA A 458 -7.13 18.95 21.55
CA ALA A 458 -6.41 18.47 22.72
C ALA A 458 -5.88 17.05 22.47
N TYR A 459 -4.59 16.86 22.72
CA TYR A 459 -3.92 15.58 22.60
C TYR A 459 -2.77 15.52 23.61
N LYS A 460 -2.56 14.33 24.18
CA LYS A 460 -1.45 14.01 25.06
C LYS A 460 -0.75 12.78 24.50
N ASP A 461 0.57 12.87 24.33
CA ASP A 461 1.39 11.70 24.02
C ASP A 461 1.51 10.88 25.32
N ASP A 462 0.67 9.85 25.44
CA ASP A 462 0.58 8.95 26.59
C ASP A 462 0.31 7.54 26.09
N ARG A 463 1.24 6.62 26.33
CA ARG A 463 1.12 5.22 25.88
C ARG A 463 -0.06 4.49 26.47
N GLN A 464 -0.57 4.91 27.64
CA GLN A 464 -1.75 4.29 28.25
C GLN A 464 -3.07 4.80 27.65
N ASP A 465 -3.03 5.88 26.87
CA ASP A 465 -4.20 6.40 26.16
C ASP A 465 -4.36 5.67 24.82
N TYR A 466 -4.98 4.49 24.87
CA TYR A 466 -5.32 3.68 23.70
C TYR A 466 -6.45 4.30 22.84
N VAL A 467 -6.97 5.48 23.18
CA VAL A 467 -7.94 6.19 22.33
C VAL A 467 -7.21 7.16 21.41
N ALA A 468 -6.39 8.03 22.00
CA ALA A 468 -5.67 9.07 21.26
C ALA A 468 -4.32 8.60 20.70
N ASN A 469 -3.68 7.62 21.34
CA ASN A 469 -2.31 7.18 21.04
C ASN A 469 -2.19 5.75 20.49
N GLU A 470 -3.31 5.08 20.25
CA GLU A 470 -3.35 3.83 19.47
C GLU A 470 -2.89 4.07 18.04
N VAL A 471 -2.30 3.04 17.45
CA VAL A 471 -1.86 2.98 16.06
C VAL A 471 -2.40 1.67 15.48
N ALA A 472 -2.81 1.67 14.21
CA ALA A 472 -3.35 0.46 13.59
C ALA A 472 -3.12 0.43 12.08
N THR A 473 -3.15 -0.78 11.52
CA THR A 473 -3.03 -0.99 10.07
C THR A 473 -4.08 -0.21 9.28
N ASP A 474 -5.32 -0.15 9.78
CA ASP A 474 -6.42 0.60 9.16
C ASP A 474 -6.29 2.12 9.32
N TYR A 475 -5.58 2.59 10.36
CA TYR A 475 -5.34 4.03 10.58
C TYR A 475 -4.48 4.61 9.48
N ASN A 476 -3.46 3.86 9.07
CA ASN A 476 -2.55 4.25 8.01
C ASN A 476 -3.13 4.02 6.61
N ALA A 477 -4.24 3.28 6.44
CA ALA A 477 -4.67 2.79 5.14
C ALA A 477 -5.09 3.94 4.19
N GLY A 478 -6.18 4.65 4.51
CA GLY A 478 -6.61 5.81 3.73
C GLY A 478 -5.60 6.98 3.80
N PHE A 479 -4.88 7.11 4.91
CA PHE A 479 -3.81 8.09 5.07
C PHE A 479 -2.69 7.90 4.03
N THR A 480 -2.22 6.66 3.87
CA THR A 480 -1.19 6.31 2.87
C THR A 480 -1.66 6.62 1.46
N SER A 481 -2.89 6.22 1.12
CA SER A 481 -3.45 6.46 -0.20
C SER A 481 -3.63 7.96 -0.50
N ALA A 482 -4.02 8.76 0.50
CA ALA A 482 -4.03 10.21 0.39
C ALA A 482 -2.62 10.79 0.21
N LEU A 483 -1.62 10.30 0.95
CA LEU A 483 -0.23 10.76 0.79
C LEU A 483 0.30 10.50 -0.62
N ALA A 484 0.05 9.32 -1.19
CA ALA A 484 0.45 9.01 -2.56
C ALA A 484 -0.18 9.98 -3.57
N TYR A 485 -1.48 10.27 -3.43
CA TYR A 485 -2.15 11.28 -4.24
C TYR A 485 -1.49 12.66 -4.09
N LEU A 486 -1.18 13.09 -2.87
CA LEU A 486 -0.55 14.39 -2.60
C LEU A 486 0.89 14.47 -3.11
N VAL A 487 1.65 13.36 -3.11
CA VAL A 487 2.95 13.28 -3.78
C VAL A 487 2.78 13.46 -5.28
N ASP A 488 1.74 12.86 -5.87
CA ASP A 488 1.54 13.00 -7.31
C ASP A 488 1.29 14.46 -7.70
N GLN A 489 0.50 15.19 -6.90
CA GLN A 489 0.16 16.58 -7.14
C GLN A 489 1.24 17.58 -6.74
N TYR A 490 1.83 17.43 -5.55
CA TYR A 490 2.70 18.43 -4.93
C TYR A 490 4.16 17.98 -4.79
N GLY A 491 4.45 16.70 -5.04
CA GLY A 491 5.79 16.15 -4.92
C GLY A 491 6.22 15.96 -3.47
N GLY A 492 7.53 16.13 -3.25
CA GLY A 492 8.25 15.74 -2.04
C GLY A 492 9.48 14.93 -2.42
N THR A 493 10.35 14.65 -1.46
CA THR A 493 11.53 13.81 -1.68
C THR A 493 11.68 12.86 -0.50
N ALA A 494 11.64 11.56 -0.78
CA ALA A 494 11.92 10.53 0.21
C ALA A 494 13.37 10.65 0.72
N LEU A 495 13.62 10.18 1.94
CA LEU A 495 14.95 10.20 2.54
C LEU A 495 15.83 9.16 1.85
N ALA A 496 17.02 9.58 1.42
CA ALA A 496 17.96 8.70 0.69
C ALA A 496 18.55 7.57 1.54
N SER A 497 18.62 7.75 2.86
CA SER A 497 19.19 6.77 3.80
C SER A 497 18.18 6.47 4.90
N PHE A 498 17.10 5.79 4.51
CA PHE A 498 16.03 5.38 5.41
C PHE A 498 15.64 3.93 5.14
N PRO A 499 15.36 3.12 6.18
CA PRO A 499 15.53 3.44 7.61
C PRO A 499 17.00 3.47 8.03
N THR A 500 17.35 4.24 9.06
CA THR A 500 18.64 4.10 9.73
C THR A 500 18.49 3.00 10.80
N PRO A 501 19.30 1.93 10.78
CA PRO A 501 19.24 0.89 11.81
C PRO A 501 19.46 1.48 13.20
N GLU A 502 18.50 1.24 14.09
CA GLU A 502 18.60 1.67 15.48
C GLU A 502 19.72 0.90 16.21
N GLN A 503 20.32 1.55 17.21
CA GLN A 503 21.33 0.92 18.06
C GLN A 503 20.70 0.53 19.41
N PRO A 504 21.16 -0.58 20.02
CA PRO A 504 20.72 -0.92 21.38
C PRO A 504 20.93 0.23 22.37
N ASP A 505 19.92 0.47 23.20
CA ASP A 505 19.92 1.46 24.29
C ASP A 505 20.75 1.02 25.52
N GLY A 506 21.39 -0.14 25.44
CA GLY A 506 22.30 -0.71 26.43
C GLY A 506 22.61 -2.18 26.15
N ASP A 507 23.25 -2.85 27.11
CA ASP A 507 23.46 -4.31 27.04
C ASP A 507 22.10 -5.03 26.99
N GLN A 508 21.88 -5.81 25.93
CA GLN A 508 20.64 -6.57 25.75
C GLN A 508 20.52 -7.75 26.71
N MET A 509 21.61 -8.48 26.91
CA MET A 509 21.69 -9.59 27.87
C MET A 509 22.94 -9.39 28.71
N PHE A 510 22.84 -9.55 30.03
CA PHE A 510 23.97 -9.30 30.92
C PHE A 510 23.85 -10.04 32.25
N VAL A 511 24.92 -10.02 33.03
CA VAL A 511 24.96 -10.56 34.39
C VAL A 511 25.23 -9.42 35.37
N GLU A 512 24.37 -9.31 36.37
CA GLU A 512 24.63 -8.55 37.59
C GLU A 512 25.15 -9.50 38.67
N ALA A 513 26.03 -9.04 39.55
CA ALA A 513 26.47 -9.82 40.68
C ALA A 513 26.78 -8.97 41.91
N GLN A 514 26.74 -9.63 43.07
CA GLN A 514 27.22 -9.12 44.35
C GLN A 514 27.76 -10.28 45.18
N LEU A 515 28.52 -9.97 46.23
CA LEU A 515 28.87 -10.93 47.27
C LEU A 515 27.61 -11.25 48.09
N ASN A 516 27.33 -12.54 48.28
CA ASN A 516 26.22 -12.99 49.12
C ASN A 516 26.64 -13.07 50.59
N GLN A 517 27.94 -13.26 50.84
CA GLN A 517 28.59 -13.21 52.14
C GLN A 517 29.92 -12.45 52.01
N PRO A 518 30.41 -11.77 53.06
CA PRO A 518 31.75 -11.19 53.06
C PRO A 518 32.80 -12.26 52.72
N ALA A 519 33.83 -11.88 51.97
CA ALA A 519 34.94 -12.78 51.68
C ALA A 519 35.67 -13.15 52.99
N GLY A 520 35.88 -14.44 53.22
CA GLY A 520 36.60 -14.93 54.39
C GLY A 520 36.63 -16.46 54.47
N GLY A 521 37.83 -17.02 54.70
CA GLY A 521 38.03 -18.47 54.79
C GLY A 521 38.30 -19.12 53.43
N THR A 522 37.88 -20.38 53.26
CA THR A 522 38.18 -21.21 52.08
C THR A 522 37.10 -21.14 50.99
N PHE A 523 36.29 -20.08 50.95
CA PHE A 523 35.20 -19.98 49.97
C PHE A 523 34.86 -18.54 49.55
N THR A 524 34.22 -18.43 48.39
CA THR A 524 33.58 -17.21 47.87
C THR A 524 32.12 -17.52 47.56
N GLU A 525 31.18 -16.72 48.07
CA GLU A 525 29.75 -16.88 47.79
C GLU A 525 29.19 -15.67 47.05
N ILE A 526 28.63 -15.92 45.88
CA ILE A 526 28.16 -14.92 44.92
C ILE A 526 26.66 -15.05 44.75
N LYS A 527 25.96 -13.92 44.70
CA LYS A 527 24.61 -13.81 44.13
C LYS A 527 24.73 -13.16 42.76
N ALA A 528 24.53 -13.94 41.71
CA ALA A 528 24.45 -13.47 40.34
C ALA A 528 23.00 -13.44 39.84
N MET A 529 22.73 -12.55 38.89
CA MET A 529 21.44 -12.37 38.24
C MET A 529 21.65 -12.24 36.74
N ILE A 530 21.21 -13.23 35.97
CA ILE A 530 21.10 -13.12 34.52
C ILE A 530 19.96 -12.16 34.20
N ARG A 531 20.16 -11.23 33.26
CA ARG A 531 19.15 -10.33 32.72
C ARG A 531 19.06 -10.51 31.22
N ASN A 532 17.83 -10.63 30.70
CA ASN A 532 17.53 -10.52 29.28
C ASN A 532 16.54 -9.37 29.07
N GLN A 533 17.05 -8.24 28.58
CA GLN A 533 16.30 -7.04 28.22
C GLN A 533 16.44 -6.78 26.71
N SER A 534 16.58 -7.84 25.91
CA SER A 534 16.72 -7.72 24.45
C SER A 534 15.50 -7.05 23.81
N ALA A 535 15.77 -6.28 22.75
CA ALA A 535 14.78 -5.61 21.91
C ALA A 535 15.27 -5.35 20.47
N PHE A 536 16.50 -5.76 20.11
CA PHE A 536 17.11 -5.56 18.79
C PHE A 536 17.59 -6.87 18.15
N PRO A 537 16.68 -7.74 17.67
CA PRO A 537 15.29 -7.84 18.12
C PRO A 537 15.19 -8.47 19.52
N ALA A 538 14.00 -8.46 20.12
CA ALA A 538 13.74 -9.23 21.33
C ALA A 538 13.94 -10.73 21.06
N SER A 539 14.56 -11.45 22.00
CA SER A 539 14.88 -12.87 21.80
C SER A 539 14.88 -13.67 23.10
N SER A 540 14.59 -14.97 22.98
CA SER A 540 14.70 -15.94 24.07
C SER A 540 16.13 -16.44 24.22
N LEU A 541 16.64 -16.46 25.45
CA LEU A 541 17.89 -17.10 25.83
C LEU A 541 17.59 -18.46 26.48
N LYS A 542 17.80 -19.55 25.73
CA LYS A 542 17.44 -20.93 26.14
C LYS A 542 18.62 -21.81 26.54
N ASN A 543 19.83 -21.47 26.10
CA ASN A 543 21.05 -22.22 26.39
C ASN A 543 22.03 -21.40 27.25
N ALA A 544 21.49 -20.61 28.18
CA ALA A 544 22.26 -19.75 29.06
C ALA A 544 23.28 -20.54 29.90
N LYS A 545 24.53 -20.10 29.85
CA LYS A 545 25.61 -20.55 30.73
C LYS A 545 26.37 -19.36 31.29
N VAL A 546 26.77 -19.43 32.56
CA VAL A 546 27.53 -18.38 33.24
C VAL A 546 28.86 -18.95 33.71
N ARG A 547 29.96 -18.23 33.46
CA ARG A 547 31.28 -18.61 34.01
C ARG A 547 31.78 -17.58 35.01
N TYR A 548 32.21 -18.09 36.15
CA TYR A 548 32.99 -17.36 37.14
C TYR A 548 34.44 -17.82 37.07
N TRP A 549 35.34 -16.88 36.79
CA TRP A 549 36.77 -17.08 36.58
C TRP A 549 37.55 -16.78 37.85
N PHE A 550 38.48 -17.68 38.18
CA PHE A 550 39.27 -17.66 39.41
C PHE A 550 40.74 -18.04 39.15
N ARG A 551 41.62 -17.77 40.11
CA ARG A 551 43.04 -18.16 40.05
C ARG A 551 43.32 -19.46 40.82
N THR A 552 44.22 -20.28 40.28
CA THR A 552 44.57 -21.61 40.81
C THR A 552 45.93 -21.62 41.52
N ASP A 553 46.32 -20.52 42.17
CA ASP A 553 47.69 -20.33 42.67
C ASP A 553 48.07 -21.38 43.71
N GLY A 554 48.78 -22.43 43.26
CA GLY A 554 49.24 -23.54 44.11
C GLY A 554 48.30 -24.74 44.24
N PHE A 555 47.21 -24.82 43.46
CA PHE A 555 46.30 -25.97 43.44
C PHE A 555 45.74 -26.25 42.03
N ALA A 556 45.11 -27.40 41.80
CA ALA A 556 44.47 -27.69 40.52
C ALA A 556 43.08 -27.06 40.46
N ALA A 557 42.63 -26.58 39.28
CA ALA A 557 41.28 -26.03 39.12
C ALA A 557 40.18 -27.01 39.63
N SER A 558 40.39 -28.31 39.46
CA SER A 558 39.49 -29.37 39.93
C SER A 558 39.35 -29.49 41.45
N ASP A 559 40.24 -28.84 42.21
CA ASP A 559 40.20 -28.80 43.68
C ASP A 559 39.17 -27.77 44.18
N VAL A 560 38.72 -26.86 43.31
CA VAL A 560 37.62 -25.92 43.61
C VAL A 560 36.29 -26.60 43.33
N THR A 561 35.41 -26.64 44.33
CA THR A 561 34.06 -27.19 44.20
C THR A 561 33.02 -26.08 44.07
N LEU A 562 32.07 -26.26 43.17
CA LEU A 562 30.89 -25.42 43.01
C LEU A 562 29.70 -26.05 43.74
N SER A 563 28.99 -25.25 44.51
CA SER A 563 27.68 -25.59 45.09
C SER A 563 26.73 -24.40 45.02
N SER A 564 25.42 -24.63 45.10
CA SER A 564 24.42 -23.55 45.23
C SER A 564 23.53 -23.79 46.44
N ASN A 565 23.25 -22.72 47.19
CA ASN A 565 22.23 -22.67 48.22
C ASN A 565 20.85 -22.27 47.65
N TYR A 566 20.82 -21.48 46.57
CA TYR A 566 19.59 -21.09 45.87
C TYR A 566 19.88 -20.84 44.38
N SER A 567 19.03 -21.37 43.50
CA SER A 567 19.13 -21.12 42.06
C SER A 567 17.78 -21.31 41.39
N GLU A 568 17.40 -20.37 40.54
CA GLU A 568 16.22 -20.48 39.67
C GLU A 568 16.50 -21.33 38.40
N CYS A 569 17.73 -21.81 38.24
CA CYS A 569 18.15 -22.68 37.13
C CYS A 569 18.28 -24.15 37.53
N GLY A 570 17.82 -24.52 38.72
CA GLY A 570 18.02 -25.85 39.31
C GLY A 570 19.34 -25.96 40.07
N ALA A 571 19.55 -27.12 40.72
CA ALA A 571 20.72 -27.33 41.58
C ALA A 571 22.03 -27.18 40.79
N GLN A 572 22.92 -26.30 41.24
CA GLN A 572 24.23 -26.09 40.64
C GLN A 572 25.27 -26.86 41.44
N SER A 573 26.04 -27.69 40.74
CA SER A 573 27.15 -28.43 41.33
C SER A 573 28.22 -28.69 40.28
N GLY A 574 29.46 -28.83 40.70
CA GLY A 574 30.55 -29.10 39.78
C GLY A 574 31.91 -28.91 40.40
N LYS A 575 32.93 -29.01 39.56
CA LYS A 575 34.32 -28.72 39.90
C LYS A 575 34.87 -27.66 38.95
N GLY A 576 35.90 -26.95 39.37
CA GLY A 576 36.59 -26.01 38.51
C GLY A 576 37.24 -26.71 37.31
N VAL A 577 37.24 -26.00 36.19
CA VAL A 577 37.83 -26.41 34.92
C VAL A 577 39.04 -25.52 34.65
N SER A 578 40.16 -26.11 34.23
CA SER A 578 41.35 -25.35 33.87
C SER A 578 41.16 -24.66 32.51
N ALA A 579 41.54 -23.37 32.44
CA ALA A 579 41.60 -22.59 31.22
C ALA A 579 43.05 -22.31 30.77
N GLY A 580 44.02 -23.02 31.35
CA GLY A 580 45.45 -22.82 31.10
C GLY A 580 46.12 -21.84 32.07
N GLY A 581 47.43 -22.02 32.29
CA GLY A 581 48.18 -21.24 33.27
C GLY A 581 47.62 -21.39 34.69
N THR A 582 47.49 -20.28 35.42
CA THR A 582 46.84 -20.22 36.74
C THR A 582 45.35 -19.89 36.65
N LEU A 583 44.73 -19.96 35.46
CA LEU A 583 43.34 -19.58 35.27
C LEU A 583 42.43 -20.81 35.31
N GLY A 584 41.39 -20.73 36.14
CA GLY A 584 40.28 -21.68 36.18
C GLY A 584 38.94 -20.98 36.07
N TYR A 585 37.89 -21.75 35.79
CA TYR A 585 36.51 -21.27 35.91
C TYR A 585 35.59 -22.36 36.42
N VAL A 586 34.48 -21.94 37.02
CA VAL A 586 33.30 -22.80 37.22
C VAL A 586 32.22 -22.37 36.24
N GLU A 587 31.47 -23.32 35.69
CA GLU A 587 30.36 -23.06 34.78
C GLU A 587 29.04 -23.39 35.48
N LEU A 588 28.14 -22.41 35.52
CA LEU A 588 26.76 -22.56 35.94
C LEU A 588 25.88 -22.71 34.70
N SER A 589 24.88 -23.59 34.78
CA SER A 589 24.00 -23.90 33.66
C SER A 589 22.58 -23.47 33.96
N CYS A 590 22.00 -22.74 33.03
CA CYS A 590 20.59 -22.44 32.92
C CYS A 590 20.00 -23.03 31.63
N VAL A 591 20.67 -24.01 31.02
CA VAL A 591 20.17 -24.71 29.83
C VAL A 591 18.81 -25.33 30.14
N GLY A 592 17.83 -25.09 29.26
CA GLY A 592 16.45 -25.55 29.44
C GLY A 592 15.55 -24.54 30.17
N GLN A 593 16.10 -23.46 30.73
CA GLN A 593 15.31 -22.30 31.14
C GLN A 593 15.01 -21.44 29.91
N ASN A 594 13.79 -20.91 29.81
CA ASN A 594 13.47 -19.86 28.83
C ASN A 594 13.59 -18.50 29.53
N ILE A 595 14.67 -17.77 29.27
CA ILE A 595 14.89 -16.41 29.80
C ILE A 595 14.58 -15.42 28.69
N HIS A 596 13.51 -14.64 28.80
CA HIS A 596 13.04 -13.78 27.71
C HIS A 596 12.42 -12.46 28.24
N PRO A 597 12.46 -11.36 27.46
CA PRO A 597 11.97 -10.05 27.88
C PRO A 597 10.44 -9.99 27.86
N GLY A 598 9.78 -10.69 28.79
CA GLY A 598 8.32 -10.81 28.80
C GLY A 598 7.67 -10.86 30.18
N GLY A 599 8.36 -10.37 31.23
CA GLY A 599 7.84 -10.38 32.59
C GLY A 599 8.92 -10.31 33.66
N GLN A 600 8.53 -9.96 34.89
CA GLN A 600 9.46 -9.80 36.02
C GLN A 600 10.34 -11.05 36.22
N SER A 601 9.73 -12.23 36.29
CA SER A 601 10.46 -13.48 36.52
C SER A 601 11.03 -14.04 35.23
N GLN A 602 10.38 -13.79 34.11
CA GLN A 602 10.71 -14.33 32.80
C GLN A 602 12.05 -13.77 32.28
N HIS A 603 12.30 -12.48 32.49
CA HIS A 603 13.49 -11.79 31.97
C HIS A 603 14.77 -12.06 32.76
N ARG A 604 14.71 -12.76 33.90
CA ARG A 604 15.87 -12.94 34.79
C ARG A 604 15.99 -14.33 35.37
N ARG A 605 17.20 -14.69 35.82
CA ARG A 605 17.41 -15.86 36.69
C ARG A 605 18.45 -15.54 37.76
N GLU A 606 18.10 -15.83 39.00
CA GLU A 606 18.99 -15.73 40.15
C GLU A 606 19.81 -17.01 40.32
N LEU A 607 21.11 -16.83 40.54
CA LEU A 607 22.09 -17.87 40.80
C LEU A 607 22.89 -17.49 42.04
N GLN A 608 22.56 -18.08 43.19
CA GLN A 608 23.41 -18.00 44.37
C GLN A 608 24.32 -19.24 44.43
N PHE A 609 25.63 -19.02 44.40
CA PHE A 609 26.59 -20.09 44.32
C PHE A 609 27.83 -19.81 45.15
N ARG A 610 28.43 -20.90 45.64
CA ARG A 610 29.63 -20.91 46.45
C ARG A 610 30.72 -21.72 45.74
N LEU A 611 31.88 -21.08 45.57
CA LEU A 611 33.13 -21.74 45.24
C LEU A 611 33.82 -22.05 46.56
N THR A 612 34.11 -23.33 46.83
CA THR A 612 34.93 -23.74 47.97
C THR A 612 36.27 -24.22 47.44
N GLY A 613 37.33 -23.50 47.78
CA GLY A 613 38.70 -23.81 47.42
C GLY A 613 39.46 -24.55 48.53
N PRO A 614 40.67 -25.04 48.23
CA PRO A 614 41.55 -25.67 49.21
C PRO A 614 42.15 -24.66 50.20
N SER A 615 42.97 -25.15 51.15
CA SER A 615 43.77 -24.27 52.02
C SER A 615 44.70 -23.39 51.17
N GLY A 616 44.57 -22.07 51.31
CA GLY A 616 45.26 -21.09 50.46
C GLY A 616 44.37 -20.38 49.41
N TRP A 617 43.06 -20.66 49.39
CA TRP A 617 42.09 -19.92 48.57
C TRP A 617 42.15 -18.40 48.83
N ASP A 618 42.37 -17.62 47.76
CA ASP A 618 42.38 -16.16 47.78
C ASP A 618 41.41 -15.62 46.72
N ALA A 619 40.21 -15.27 47.14
CA ALA A 619 39.21 -14.69 46.25
C ALA A 619 39.62 -13.33 45.67
N THR A 620 40.55 -12.61 46.31
CA THR A 620 40.83 -11.22 45.95
C THR A 620 41.61 -11.07 44.65
N ASN A 621 42.23 -12.15 44.18
CA ASN A 621 42.95 -12.20 42.91
C ASN A 621 42.14 -12.84 41.76
N ASP A 622 40.91 -13.29 42.04
CA ASP A 622 40.00 -13.86 41.04
C ASP A 622 39.52 -12.77 40.07
N PRO A 623 39.63 -12.97 38.75
CA PRO A 623 39.15 -11.98 37.78
C PRO A 623 37.67 -11.63 37.95
N SER A 624 36.82 -12.63 38.24
CA SER A 624 35.39 -12.42 38.43
C SER A 624 35.01 -11.84 39.80
N PHE A 625 35.94 -11.76 40.76
CA PHE A 625 35.71 -11.13 42.06
C PHE A 625 35.85 -9.61 42.02
N ALA A 626 36.64 -9.09 41.08
CA ALA A 626 36.97 -7.68 40.98
C ALA A 626 35.71 -6.80 40.94
N GLY A 627 35.63 -5.84 41.87
CA GLY A 627 34.54 -4.86 41.95
C GLY A 627 33.25 -5.35 42.62
N LEU A 628 33.18 -6.61 43.07
CA LEU A 628 32.02 -7.11 43.80
C LEU A 628 32.00 -6.59 45.25
N THR A 629 30.81 -6.23 45.72
CA THR A 629 30.58 -5.79 47.10
C THR A 629 29.46 -6.61 47.75
N THR A 630 29.32 -6.53 49.07
CA THR A 630 28.21 -7.17 49.81
C THR A 630 26.90 -6.38 49.71
N THR A 631 26.92 -5.18 49.12
CA THR A 631 25.77 -4.27 49.07
C THR A 631 25.46 -3.88 47.63
N GLY A 632 24.43 -4.51 47.05
CA GLY A 632 23.85 -4.11 45.77
C GLY A 632 24.35 -4.93 44.60
N LEU A 633 23.40 -5.46 43.82
CA LEU A 633 23.65 -6.06 42.51
C LEU A 633 24.12 -4.98 41.54
N ALA A 634 25.24 -5.22 40.86
CA ALA A 634 25.76 -4.37 39.80
C ALA A 634 26.21 -5.23 38.62
N LYS A 635 26.22 -4.65 37.40
CA LYS A 635 26.74 -5.31 36.20
C LYS A 635 28.16 -5.81 36.44
N ALA A 636 28.40 -7.09 36.16
CA ALA A 636 29.67 -7.77 36.43
C ALA A 636 30.29 -8.27 35.11
N PRO A 637 31.00 -7.43 34.34
CA PRO A 637 31.53 -7.81 33.03
C PRO A 637 32.62 -8.90 33.09
N ALA A 638 33.20 -9.13 34.27
CA ALA A 638 34.15 -10.21 34.50
C ALA A 638 33.45 -11.57 34.77
N ILE A 639 32.13 -11.60 34.92
CA ILE A 639 31.33 -12.83 34.94
C ILE A 639 30.66 -12.96 33.57
N THR A 640 31.17 -13.91 32.77
CA THR A 640 30.79 -14.05 31.37
C THR A 640 29.51 -14.87 31.19
N LEU A 641 28.62 -14.44 30.30
CA LEU A 641 27.38 -15.12 29.91
C LEU A 641 27.49 -15.64 28.48
N TYR A 642 27.01 -16.86 28.25
CA TYR A 642 27.01 -17.52 26.95
C TYR A 642 25.60 -17.99 26.58
N ASP A 643 25.30 -17.98 25.29
CA ASP A 643 24.24 -18.80 24.68
C ASP A 643 24.89 -19.98 23.98
N GLY A 644 24.79 -21.17 24.58
CA GLY A 644 25.54 -22.34 24.13
C GLY A 644 27.04 -22.10 24.29
N SER A 645 27.77 -22.05 23.18
CA SER A 645 29.22 -21.73 23.15
C SER A 645 29.53 -20.26 22.84
N THR A 646 28.53 -19.47 22.46
CA THR A 646 28.72 -18.09 22.01
C THR A 646 28.71 -17.15 23.21
N LEU A 647 29.78 -16.37 23.41
CA LEU A 647 29.84 -15.34 24.43
C LEU A 647 28.88 -14.20 24.06
N VAL A 648 27.90 -13.93 24.93
CA VAL A 648 26.88 -12.88 24.71
C VAL A 648 27.07 -11.67 25.64
N TYR A 649 27.79 -11.82 26.76
CA TYR A 649 28.13 -10.70 27.64
C TYR A 649 29.38 -10.97 28.47
N GLY A 650 30.11 -9.89 28.74
CA GLY A 650 31.34 -9.89 29.54
C GLY A 650 32.59 -10.12 28.69
N LYS A 651 33.73 -10.19 29.37
CA LYS A 651 35.03 -10.45 28.73
C LYS A 651 35.74 -11.58 29.49
N GLU A 652 36.17 -12.60 28.77
CA GLU A 652 37.00 -13.65 29.35
C GLU A 652 38.36 -13.05 29.79
N PRO A 653 38.87 -13.38 30.99
CA PRO A 653 40.14 -12.88 31.47
C PRO A 653 41.31 -13.51 30.69
N THR A 654 42.28 -12.68 30.34
CA THR A 654 43.57 -13.12 29.81
C THR A 654 44.50 -13.43 30.98
N GLY A 655 45.14 -14.60 31.00
CA GLY A 655 45.76 -15.22 32.18
C GLY A 655 46.95 -14.54 32.90
N THR A 656 47.00 -13.22 33.09
CA THR A 656 48.13 -12.51 33.75
C THR A 656 47.72 -11.77 35.05
N THR A 657 48.52 -11.92 36.11
CA THR A 657 48.35 -11.48 37.53
C THR A 657 48.43 -9.94 37.76
N PRO A 658 47.99 -9.40 38.92
CA PRO A 658 47.99 -7.94 39.23
C PRO A 658 49.41 -7.41 39.51
N GLY A 659 49.80 -6.19 39.18
CA GLY A 659 49.19 -5.13 38.39
C GLY A 659 50.27 -4.07 38.20
N ASP A 660 50.76 -3.92 36.98
CA ASP A 660 51.63 -2.81 36.61
C ASP A 660 50.84 -1.50 36.73
N THR A 661 51.47 -0.45 37.26
CA THR A 661 50.88 0.90 37.39
C THR A 661 51.72 1.96 36.67
N THR A 662 52.86 1.56 36.12
CA THR A 662 53.70 2.42 35.30
C THR A 662 53.03 2.53 33.94
N ALA A 663 52.71 3.75 33.51
CA ALA A 663 52.22 3.94 32.15
C ALA A 663 53.37 3.84 31.15
N PRO A 664 53.14 3.25 29.95
CA PRO A 664 54.13 3.25 28.90
C PRO A 664 54.61 4.66 28.54
N THR A 665 55.85 4.77 28.04
CA THR A 665 56.33 6.04 27.49
C THR A 665 55.43 6.52 26.35
N VAL A 666 55.34 7.83 26.12
CA VAL A 666 54.56 8.39 25.00
C VAL A 666 55.09 7.85 23.67
N PRO A 667 54.23 7.33 22.77
CA PRO A 667 54.64 6.90 21.44
C PRO A 667 55.28 8.05 20.65
N GLY A 668 56.16 7.71 19.71
CA GLY A 668 56.65 8.70 18.74
C GLY A 668 55.50 9.32 17.94
N THR A 669 55.71 10.54 17.42
CA THR A 669 54.73 11.16 16.52
C THR A 669 54.47 10.25 15.32
N PRO A 670 53.21 9.86 15.06
CA PRO A 670 52.90 9.01 13.92
C PRO A 670 53.29 9.69 12.61
N VAL A 671 53.65 8.87 11.62
CA VAL A 671 53.94 9.27 10.25
C VAL A 671 52.99 8.53 9.34
N ALA A 672 52.28 9.27 8.50
CA ALA A 672 51.42 8.70 7.48
C ALA A 672 52.23 8.33 6.23
N SER A 673 52.01 7.12 5.74
CA SER A 673 52.62 6.55 4.54
C SER A 673 51.56 5.77 3.78
N SER A 674 51.84 5.36 2.53
CA SER A 674 50.89 4.60 1.71
C SER A 674 49.50 5.23 1.66
N VAL A 675 49.45 6.57 1.58
CA VAL A 675 48.20 7.32 1.58
C VAL A 675 47.48 7.06 0.26
N THR A 676 46.23 6.59 0.34
CA THR A 676 45.36 6.32 -0.80
C THR A 676 44.13 7.21 -0.75
N THR A 677 43.16 6.96 -1.64
CA THR A 677 41.88 7.67 -1.68
C THR A 677 40.98 7.33 -0.51
N SER A 678 41.18 6.17 0.12
CA SER A 678 40.30 5.66 1.17
C SER A 678 41.02 5.16 2.41
N GLY A 679 42.33 5.40 2.51
CA GLY A 679 43.13 4.92 3.62
C GLY A 679 44.52 5.50 3.68
N ALA A 680 45.25 5.12 4.73
CA ALA A 680 46.67 5.39 4.89
C ALA A 680 47.25 4.42 5.92
N THR A 681 48.56 4.17 5.86
CA THR A 681 49.27 3.43 6.90
C THR A 681 49.97 4.43 7.82
N LEU A 682 49.58 4.42 9.10
CA LEU A 682 50.28 5.16 10.14
C LEU A 682 51.35 4.27 10.77
N THR A 683 52.56 4.79 10.91
CA THR A 683 53.68 4.16 11.63
C THR A 683 54.23 5.10 12.68
N TRP A 684 54.68 4.60 13.83
CA TRP A 684 55.28 5.42 14.89
C TRP A 684 56.46 4.71 15.55
N ALA A 685 57.26 5.45 16.31
CA ALA A 685 58.30 4.84 17.15
C ALA A 685 57.65 4.13 18.35
N ALA A 686 58.16 2.95 18.68
CA ALA A 686 57.67 2.14 19.79
C ALA A 686 57.79 2.87 21.14
N SER A 687 56.79 2.67 21.99
CA SER A 687 56.88 2.97 23.41
C SER A 687 57.62 1.86 24.14
N SER A 688 58.29 2.22 25.24
CA SER A 688 58.86 1.27 26.20
C SER A 688 58.07 1.30 27.49
N ASP A 689 58.06 0.18 28.18
CA ASP A 689 57.36 -0.01 29.44
C ASP A 689 58.07 -1.11 30.26
N ASP A 690 57.90 -1.13 31.58
CA ASP A 690 58.55 -2.10 32.48
C ASP A 690 57.90 -3.49 32.43
N THR A 691 56.62 -3.60 32.07
CA THR A 691 55.96 -4.89 31.78
C THR A 691 55.68 -5.13 30.31
N GLY A 692 55.87 -4.09 29.49
CA GLY A 692 55.88 -4.17 28.04
C GLY A 692 54.58 -3.67 27.42
N VAL A 693 54.71 -3.01 26.28
CA VAL A 693 53.59 -2.42 25.55
C VAL A 693 52.86 -3.51 24.76
N VAL A 694 51.58 -3.72 25.04
CA VAL A 694 50.78 -4.76 24.38
C VAL A 694 49.94 -4.22 23.23
N ALA A 695 49.61 -2.93 23.23
CA ALA A 695 48.82 -2.31 22.18
C ALA A 695 49.03 -0.78 22.11
N TYR A 696 48.59 -0.20 21.01
CA TYR A 696 48.53 1.24 20.81
C TYR A 696 47.11 1.64 20.44
N ASP A 697 46.56 2.68 21.06
CA ASP A 697 45.27 3.27 20.72
C ASP A 697 45.46 4.45 19.79
N VAL A 698 44.89 4.36 18.60
CA VAL A 698 44.97 5.39 17.56
C VAL A 698 43.69 6.20 17.56
N TYR A 699 43.78 7.51 17.79
CA TYR A 699 42.63 8.41 17.83
C TYR A 699 42.61 9.33 16.62
N ARG A 700 41.44 9.47 16.00
CA ARG A 700 41.15 10.54 15.04
C ARG A 700 40.78 11.82 15.79
N VAL A 701 41.42 12.93 15.44
CA VAL A 701 41.22 14.24 16.05
C VAL A 701 40.43 15.13 15.09
N GLN A 702 39.31 15.70 15.57
CA GLN A 702 38.49 16.67 14.85
C GLN A 702 38.12 17.83 15.78
N GLY A 703 38.76 18.98 15.59
CA GLY A 703 38.63 20.11 16.52
C GLY A 703 39.11 19.71 17.92
N THR A 704 38.23 19.82 18.92
CA THR A 704 38.50 19.39 20.31
C THR A 704 38.15 17.93 20.59
N THR A 705 37.53 17.22 19.65
CA THR A 705 37.05 15.85 19.84
C THR A 705 38.09 14.84 19.37
N SER A 706 38.38 13.81 20.17
CA SER A 706 39.25 12.69 19.81
C SER A 706 38.48 11.37 19.89
N THR A 707 38.41 10.63 18.79
CA THR A 707 37.65 9.37 18.66
C THR A 707 38.62 8.21 18.43
N LEU A 708 38.53 7.14 19.24
CA LEU A 708 39.35 5.94 19.04
C LEU A 708 38.94 5.23 17.74
N VAL A 709 39.89 4.94 16.86
CA VAL A 709 39.62 4.31 15.55
C VAL A 709 40.30 2.96 15.34
N ALA A 710 41.37 2.66 16.09
CA ALA A 710 42.06 1.38 16.02
C ALA A 710 42.87 1.12 17.30
N SER A 711 43.10 -0.16 17.60
CA SER A 711 43.95 -0.60 18.72
C SER A 711 44.98 -1.67 18.29
N PRO A 712 45.91 -1.40 17.35
CA PRO A 712 46.91 -2.38 16.90
C PRO A 712 47.86 -2.83 18.03
N THR A 713 48.37 -4.06 17.92
CA THR A 713 49.44 -4.60 18.80
C THR A 713 50.86 -4.34 18.28
N THR A 714 50.97 -3.68 17.12
CA THR A 714 52.25 -3.31 16.50
C THR A 714 52.33 -1.80 16.35
N VAL A 715 53.52 -1.28 16.02
CA VAL A 715 53.77 0.17 15.83
C VAL A 715 53.29 0.71 14.48
N THR A 716 52.32 0.03 13.89
CA THR A 716 51.74 0.37 12.60
C THR A 716 50.24 0.04 12.60
N THR A 717 49.45 0.86 11.91
CA THR A 717 48.06 0.51 11.57
C THR A 717 47.70 1.00 10.18
N THR A 718 46.84 0.25 9.50
CA THR A 718 46.24 0.68 8.25
C THR A 718 44.85 1.22 8.54
N LEU A 719 44.67 2.50 8.23
CA LEU A 719 43.38 3.18 8.26
C LEU A 719 42.64 2.89 6.95
N THR A 720 41.37 2.54 7.05
CA THR A 720 40.48 2.28 5.92
C THR A 720 39.18 3.07 6.07
N GLY A 721 38.38 3.18 5.01
CA GLY A 721 37.09 3.88 5.04
C GLY A 721 37.20 5.41 5.15
N LEU A 722 38.35 5.98 4.79
CA LEU A 722 38.52 7.43 4.71
C LEU A 722 37.89 7.97 3.42
N SER A 723 37.50 9.24 3.42
CA SER A 723 36.99 9.95 2.24
C SER A 723 38.17 10.52 1.46
N ALA A 724 38.09 10.50 0.13
CA ALA A 724 39.14 11.01 -0.75
C ALA A 724 39.29 12.53 -0.65
N GLY A 725 40.49 13.05 -0.94
CA GLY A 725 40.81 14.48 -0.92
C GLY A 725 40.59 15.18 0.43
N THR A 726 40.46 14.42 1.53
CA THR A 726 40.05 14.92 2.83
C THR A 726 41.22 14.87 3.81
N ALA A 727 41.43 15.96 4.56
CA ALA A 727 42.47 16.03 5.58
C ALA A 727 42.02 15.32 6.87
N TYR A 728 42.85 14.41 7.38
CA TYR A 728 42.65 13.70 8.63
C TYR A 728 43.81 13.94 9.58
N THR A 729 43.49 14.08 10.87
CA THR A 729 44.47 14.27 11.95
C THR A 729 44.37 13.11 12.94
N TYR A 730 45.51 12.54 13.35
CA TYR A 730 45.58 11.40 14.27
C TYR A 730 46.68 11.56 15.33
N ASN A 731 46.45 11.01 16.52
CA ASN A 731 47.48 10.78 17.53
C ASN A 731 47.37 9.37 18.11
N VAL A 732 48.41 8.94 18.83
CA VAL A 732 48.53 7.57 19.33
C VAL A 732 48.86 7.57 20.83
N LYS A 733 48.29 6.63 21.57
CA LYS A 733 48.65 6.30 22.96
C LYS A 733 49.12 4.85 23.04
N ALA A 734 50.06 4.54 23.93
CA ALA A 734 50.46 3.16 24.21
C ALA A 734 49.69 2.60 25.42
N ARG A 735 49.48 1.29 25.42
CA ARG A 735 48.91 0.50 26.53
C ARG A 735 49.79 -0.69 26.86
N ASP A 736 50.00 -0.94 28.14
CA ASP A 736 50.63 -2.16 28.64
C ASP A 736 49.59 -3.27 28.93
N ALA A 737 50.09 -4.42 29.38
CA ALA A 737 49.28 -5.59 29.71
C ALA A 737 48.34 -5.39 30.92
N ALA A 738 48.65 -4.42 31.79
CA ALA A 738 47.84 -4.06 32.95
C ALA A 738 46.80 -2.97 32.66
N GLY A 739 46.86 -2.35 31.48
CA GLY A 739 45.91 -1.36 31.01
C GLY A 739 46.28 0.09 31.32
N ASN A 740 47.51 0.39 31.79
CA ASN A 740 47.91 1.79 31.92
C ASN A 740 48.11 2.40 30.54
N VAL A 741 47.80 3.70 30.42
CA VAL A 741 47.77 4.41 29.14
C VAL A 741 48.73 5.58 29.18
N SER A 742 49.60 5.67 28.18
CA SER A 742 50.51 6.82 28.03
C SER A 742 49.73 8.13 27.77
N ALA A 743 50.40 9.28 27.95
CA ALA A 743 49.95 10.51 27.30
C ALA A 743 49.92 10.34 25.76
N ALA A 744 49.11 11.16 25.08
CA ALA A 744 49.01 11.12 23.63
C ALA A 744 50.30 11.65 22.98
N SER A 745 50.71 11.01 21.87
CA SER A 745 51.72 11.57 20.98
C SER A 745 51.28 12.94 20.44
N SER A 746 52.22 13.71 19.89
CA SER A 746 51.84 14.80 18.97
C SER A 746 51.05 14.23 17.78
N SER A 747 50.16 15.03 17.19
CA SER A 747 49.33 14.59 16.08
C SER A 747 50.07 14.63 14.74
N VAL A 748 49.68 13.73 13.83
CA VAL A 748 49.98 13.80 12.40
C VAL A 748 48.74 14.24 11.64
N THR A 749 48.91 15.11 10.65
CA THR A 749 47.86 15.45 9.69
C THR A 749 48.32 15.03 8.30
N PHE A 750 47.46 14.32 7.57
CA PHE A 750 47.68 14.00 6.17
C PHE A 750 46.36 14.14 5.40
N THR A 751 46.44 14.37 4.09
CA THR A 751 45.28 14.43 3.20
C THR A 751 45.26 13.16 2.36
N THR A 752 44.15 12.42 2.36
CA THR A 752 43.95 11.29 1.44
C THR A 752 44.12 11.76 0.01
N THR A 753 44.62 10.89 -0.87
CA THR A 753 44.72 11.27 -2.28
C THR A 753 43.33 11.53 -2.83
N GLU A 754 43.21 12.48 -3.75
CA GLU A 754 41.97 12.60 -4.52
C GLU A 754 41.77 11.33 -5.37
N ILE A 755 40.53 10.95 -5.65
CA ILE A 755 40.26 9.92 -6.65
C ILE A 755 40.77 10.47 -7.98
N PRO A 756 41.76 9.82 -8.63
CA PRO A 756 42.08 10.18 -10.00
C PRO A 756 40.80 9.98 -10.81
N ALA A 757 40.36 11.00 -11.55
CA ALA A 757 39.25 10.83 -12.46
C ALA A 757 39.55 9.63 -13.36
N ASP A 758 38.77 8.56 -13.20
CA ASP A 758 38.82 7.47 -14.15
C ASP A 758 38.30 8.04 -15.47
N THR A 759 39.20 8.15 -16.43
CA THR A 759 38.93 8.62 -17.80
C THR A 759 39.04 7.48 -18.80
N THR A 760 39.29 6.26 -18.31
CA THR A 760 39.52 5.09 -19.16
C THR A 760 38.18 4.43 -19.40
N ALA A 761 37.71 4.42 -20.63
CA ALA A 761 36.49 3.70 -20.96
C ALA A 761 36.65 2.18 -20.76
N PRO A 762 35.59 1.45 -20.37
CA PRO A 762 35.62 0.00 -20.31
C PRO A 762 35.98 -0.65 -21.65
N THR A 763 36.37 -1.92 -21.62
CA THR A 763 36.52 -2.69 -22.87
C THR A 763 35.19 -2.80 -23.61
N VAL A 764 35.25 -2.98 -24.93
CA VAL A 764 34.05 -3.17 -25.76
C VAL A 764 33.35 -4.49 -25.36
N PRO A 765 32.02 -4.49 -25.15
CA PRO A 765 31.29 -5.73 -24.86
C PRO A 765 31.43 -6.75 -26.00
N GLY A 766 31.26 -8.03 -25.68
CA GLY A 766 31.17 -9.07 -26.70
C GLY A 766 30.03 -8.78 -27.71
N THR A 767 30.13 -9.34 -28.91
CA THR A 767 29.04 -9.27 -29.89
C THR A 767 27.78 -9.88 -29.28
N PRO A 768 26.66 -9.13 -29.18
CA PRO A 768 25.43 -9.68 -28.65
C PRO A 768 24.93 -10.85 -29.52
N VAL A 769 24.28 -11.80 -28.89
CA VAL A 769 23.63 -12.95 -29.53
C VAL A 769 22.15 -12.88 -29.17
N ALA A 770 21.30 -12.95 -30.19
CA ALA A 770 19.86 -13.05 -30.02
C ALA A 770 19.44 -14.50 -29.80
N SER A 771 18.68 -14.74 -28.75
CA SER A 771 18.05 -16.02 -28.41
C SER A 771 16.59 -15.81 -28.04
N SER A 772 15.83 -16.90 -27.88
CA SER A 772 14.40 -16.84 -27.51
C SER A 772 13.60 -15.87 -28.39
N VAL A 773 13.93 -15.83 -29.69
CA VAL A 773 13.31 -14.92 -30.65
C VAL A 773 11.85 -15.36 -30.84
N THR A 774 10.92 -14.46 -30.56
CA THR A 774 9.49 -14.63 -30.79
C THR A 774 9.04 -13.72 -31.93
N SER A 775 7.75 -13.68 -32.22
CA SER A 775 7.19 -12.72 -33.18
C SER A 775 7.21 -11.28 -32.68
N THR A 776 7.35 -11.04 -31.37
CA THR A 776 7.27 -9.70 -30.77
C THR A 776 8.43 -9.35 -29.82
N GLY A 777 9.44 -10.23 -29.73
CA GLY A 777 10.56 -10.03 -28.81
C GLY A 777 11.74 -10.93 -29.10
N ALA A 778 12.81 -10.72 -28.34
CA ALA A 778 14.00 -11.57 -28.30
C ALA A 778 14.81 -11.28 -27.03
N THR A 779 15.62 -12.21 -26.59
CA THR A 779 16.62 -11.98 -25.54
C THR A 779 17.98 -11.75 -26.19
N LEU A 780 18.66 -10.66 -25.83
CA LEU A 780 20.05 -10.43 -26.21
C LEU A 780 20.96 -10.81 -25.04
N THR A 781 22.00 -11.58 -25.31
CA THR A 781 23.07 -11.91 -24.36
C THR A 781 24.43 -11.55 -24.95
N TRP A 782 25.39 -11.11 -24.14
CA TRP A 782 26.75 -10.80 -24.61
C TRP A 782 27.80 -11.20 -23.58
N THR A 783 29.05 -11.26 -24.00
CA THR A 783 30.18 -11.42 -23.08
C THR A 783 30.45 -10.11 -22.36
N ALA A 784 30.70 -10.19 -21.04
CA ALA A 784 30.98 -9.03 -20.21
C ALA A 784 32.19 -8.24 -20.69
N SER A 785 32.14 -6.92 -20.54
CA SER A 785 33.31 -6.06 -20.58
C SER A 785 34.15 -6.24 -19.32
N THR A 786 35.36 -5.69 -19.33
CA THR A 786 36.17 -5.47 -18.13
C THR A 786 36.49 -3.99 -18.07
N ASP A 787 36.59 -3.46 -16.86
CA ASP A 787 37.11 -2.12 -16.63
C ASP A 787 38.27 -2.20 -15.63
N ALA A 788 39.33 -1.46 -15.90
CA ALA A 788 40.54 -1.45 -15.07
C ALA A 788 40.54 -0.28 -14.06
N GLY A 789 39.56 0.62 -14.13
CA GLY A 789 39.40 1.81 -13.31
C GLY A 789 38.27 1.67 -12.30
N SER A 790 37.21 2.46 -12.48
CA SER A 790 36.09 2.64 -11.56
C SER A 790 35.13 1.45 -11.51
N GLY A 791 35.32 0.46 -12.38
CA GLY A 791 34.51 -0.74 -12.47
C GLY A 791 33.25 -0.53 -13.31
N LEU A 792 32.72 -1.62 -13.87
CA LEU A 792 31.52 -1.57 -14.71
C LEU A 792 30.27 -1.20 -13.91
N ALA A 793 29.52 -0.23 -14.41
CA ALA A 793 28.24 0.20 -13.85
C ALA A 793 27.03 -0.40 -14.60
N ALA A 794 27.04 -0.37 -15.94
CA ALA A 794 25.93 -0.84 -16.76
C ALA A 794 26.32 -1.08 -18.22
N TYR A 795 25.38 -1.63 -19.00
CA TYR A 795 25.45 -1.70 -20.47
C TYR A 795 24.33 -0.90 -21.09
N ASP A 796 24.61 -0.12 -22.12
CA ASP A 796 23.62 0.61 -22.91
C ASP A 796 23.38 -0.12 -24.24
N VAL A 797 22.14 -0.56 -24.46
CA VAL A 797 21.72 -1.33 -25.64
C VAL A 797 21.02 -0.41 -26.63
N TYR A 798 21.56 -0.31 -27.83
CA TYR A 798 21.05 0.57 -28.88
C TYR A 798 20.44 -0.22 -30.02
N ARG A 799 19.24 0.17 -30.44
CA ARG A 799 18.64 -0.26 -31.71
C ARG A 799 19.21 0.58 -32.85
N VAL A 800 19.74 -0.07 -33.87
CA VAL A 800 20.30 0.59 -35.07
C VAL A 800 19.29 0.55 -36.20
N GLN A 801 18.97 1.71 -36.76
CA GLN A 801 18.10 1.88 -37.94
C GLN A 801 18.75 2.86 -38.92
N GLY A 802 19.34 2.33 -39.99
CA GLY A 802 20.14 3.14 -40.92
C GLY A 802 21.34 3.76 -40.20
N THR A 803 21.45 5.09 -40.24
CA THR A 803 22.50 5.85 -39.54
C THR A 803 22.12 6.25 -38.11
N THR A 804 20.90 5.95 -37.66
CA THR A 804 20.40 6.35 -36.34
C THR A 804 20.53 5.20 -35.35
N SER A 805 21.05 5.49 -34.15
CA SER A 805 21.11 4.54 -33.02
C SER A 805 20.29 5.08 -31.85
N THR A 806 19.30 4.33 -31.40
CA THR A 806 18.38 4.73 -30.32
C THR A 806 18.60 3.85 -29.11
N LEU A 807 18.84 4.43 -27.93
CA LEU A 807 18.96 3.68 -26.68
C LEU A 807 17.61 3.03 -26.33
N VAL A 808 17.60 1.73 -26.08
CA VAL A 808 16.37 0.98 -25.76
C VAL A 808 16.38 0.31 -24.39
N ALA A 809 17.55 0.08 -23.80
CA ALA A 809 17.70 -0.51 -22.47
C ALA A 809 19.08 -0.17 -21.87
N SER A 810 19.15 -0.14 -20.54
CA SER A 810 20.41 0.05 -19.79
C SER A 810 20.59 -1.00 -18.66
N PRO A 811 20.67 -2.31 -18.97
CA PRO A 811 20.81 -3.35 -17.94
C PRO A 811 22.17 -3.27 -17.20
N THR A 812 22.18 -3.70 -15.93
CA THR A 812 23.41 -3.89 -15.13
C THR A 812 24.05 -5.27 -15.33
N THR A 813 23.37 -6.18 -16.04
CA THR A 813 23.82 -7.54 -16.36
C THR A 813 24.12 -7.69 -17.85
N THR A 814 24.69 -8.82 -18.26
CA THR A 814 25.07 -9.09 -19.66
C THR A 814 23.93 -9.69 -20.51
N THR A 815 22.69 -9.37 -20.15
CA THR A 815 21.49 -9.85 -20.82
C THR A 815 20.38 -8.80 -20.78
N THR A 816 19.54 -8.76 -21.81
CA THR A 816 18.30 -7.97 -21.81
C THR A 816 17.23 -8.63 -22.67
N THR A 817 15.98 -8.47 -22.27
CA THR A 817 14.83 -8.92 -23.06
C THR A 817 14.21 -7.75 -23.79
N LEU A 818 14.14 -7.87 -25.12
CA LEU A 818 13.48 -6.93 -26.02
C LEU A 818 12.02 -7.34 -26.20
N THR A 819 11.11 -6.38 -26.05
CA THR A 819 9.67 -6.56 -26.25
C THR A 819 9.12 -5.51 -27.22
N GLY A 820 7.89 -5.68 -27.70
CA GLY A 820 7.23 -4.73 -28.61
C GLY A 820 7.84 -4.66 -30.01
N LEU A 821 8.54 -5.71 -30.44
CA LEU A 821 9.05 -5.83 -31.80
C LEU A 821 7.92 -6.21 -32.76
N THR A 822 8.07 -5.84 -34.03
CA THR A 822 7.14 -6.16 -35.11
C THR A 822 7.48 -7.55 -35.66
N PRO A 823 6.50 -8.43 -35.92
CA PRO A 823 6.73 -9.73 -36.55
C PRO A 823 7.41 -9.64 -37.91
N ALA A 824 8.10 -10.70 -38.31
CA ALA A 824 8.78 -10.82 -39.62
C ALA A 824 9.72 -9.65 -39.98
N THR A 825 10.23 -8.95 -38.96
CA THR A 825 10.99 -7.70 -39.16
C THR A 825 12.41 -7.89 -38.66
N ALA A 826 13.38 -7.49 -39.47
CA ALA A 826 14.78 -7.50 -39.09
C ALA A 826 15.11 -6.34 -38.14
N TYR A 827 15.75 -6.66 -37.01
CA TYR A 827 16.25 -5.70 -36.05
C TYR A 827 17.76 -5.83 -35.91
N THR A 828 18.43 -4.69 -35.79
CA THR A 828 19.88 -4.63 -35.57
C THR A 828 20.18 -3.92 -34.25
N TYR A 829 21.06 -4.48 -33.43
CA TYR A 829 21.43 -3.94 -32.12
C TYR A 829 22.93 -3.92 -31.89
N VAL A 830 23.40 -2.93 -31.14
CA VAL A 830 24.77 -2.84 -30.60
C VAL A 830 24.71 -2.56 -29.11
N VAL A 831 25.77 -2.90 -28.37
CA VAL A 831 25.86 -2.69 -26.93
C VAL A 831 27.13 -1.90 -26.61
N ARG A 832 27.03 -0.96 -25.66
CA ARG A 832 28.17 -0.24 -25.06
C ARG A 832 28.22 -0.55 -23.57
N ALA A 833 29.41 -0.56 -22.98
CA ALA A 833 29.58 -0.63 -21.54
C ALA A 833 29.81 0.77 -20.97
N ARG A 834 29.37 0.98 -19.73
CA ARG A 834 29.65 2.18 -18.94
C ARG A 834 30.27 1.79 -17.61
N ASP A 835 31.27 2.54 -17.18
CA ASP A 835 31.83 2.42 -15.83
C ASP A 835 31.13 3.34 -14.83
N ALA A 836 31.54 3.25 -13.57
CA ALA A 836 31.02 4.06 -12.48
C ALA A 836 31.46 5.54 -12.53
N ALA A 837 32.51 5.87 -13.31
CA ALA A 837 32.93 7.23 -13.59
C ALA A 837 32.19 7.88 -14.77
N GLY A 838 31.37 7.11 -15.50
CA GLY A 838 30.56 7.57 -16.62
C GLY A 838 31.26 7.49 -17.97
N ASN A 839 32.44 6.87 -18.09
CA ASN A 839 33.06 6.64 -19.39
C ASN A 839 32.31 5.54 -20.14
N VAL A 840 32.20 5.70 -21.46
CA VAL A 840 31.42 4.81 -22.33
C VAL A 840 32.37 4.14 -23.32
N SER A 841 32.31 2.82 -23.43
CA SER A 841 33.10 2.07 -24.40
C SER A 841 32.62 2.29 -25.84
N ALA A 842 33.46 1.92 -26.82
CA ALA A 842 33.01 1.82 -28.20
C ALA A 842 31.88 0.77 -28.33
N ALA A 843 31.03 0.92 -29.35
CA ALA A 843 29.95 -0.04 -29.62
C ALA A 843 30.52 -1.41 -29.98
N SER A 844 29.90 -2.47 -29.46
CA SER A 844 30.14 -3.83 -29.93
C SER A 844 29.77 -3.98 -31.41
N SER A 845 30.28 -5.03 -32.06
CA SER A 845 29.78 -5.44 -33.37
C SER A 845 28.28 -5.68 -33.30
N ALA A 846 27.56 -5.33 -34.36
CA ALA A 846 26.11 -5.43 -34.36
C ALA A 846 25.63 -6.88 -34.46
N VAL A 847 24.51 -7.17 -33.78
CA VAL A 847 23.70 -8.37 -34.03
C VAL A 847 22.49 -7.99 -34.85
N THR A 848 22.19 -8.77 -35.89
CA THR A 848 20.95 -8.67 -36.64
C THR A 848 20.19 -9.97 -36.51
N PHE A 849 18.91 -9.88 -36.13
CA PHE A 849 17.99 -11.02 -36.12
C PHE A 849 16.63 -10.57 -36.66
N SER A 850 15.86 -11.50 -37.21
CA SER A 850 14.47 -11.27 -37.58
C SER A 850 13.57 -11.89 -36.52
N THR A 851 12.58 -11.14 -36.05
CA THR A 851 11.47 -11.73 -35.28
C THR A 851 10.78 -12.81 -36.09
N LEU A 852 10.21 -13.79 -35.40
CA LEU A 852 9.46 -14.85 -36.07
C LEU A 852 8.27 -14.25 -36.82
N GLU A 853 7.93 -14.85 -37.96
CA GLU A 853 6.59 -14.69 -38.51
C GLU A 853 5.58 -15.24 -37.50
N ILE A 854 4.47 -14.54 -37.31
CA ILE A 854 3.32 -15.16 -36.66
C ILE A 854 2.85 -16.24 -37.65
N PRO A 855 2.75 -17.52 -37.25
CA PRO A 855 2.12 -18.52 -38.10
C PRO A 855 0.73 -17.99 -38.47
N ALA A 856 0.42 -17.93 -39.76
CA ALA A 856 -0.91 -17.49 -40.18
C ALA A 856 -1.93 -18.37 -39.46
N ASP A 857 -2.73 -17.78 -38.59
CA ASP A 857 -3.92 -18.43 -38.13
C ASP A 857 -4.81 -18.58 -39.37
N THR A 858 -5.02 -19.81 -39.80
CA THR A 858 -5.89 -20.16 -40.92
C THR A 858 -7.23 -20.72 -40.45
N THR A 859 -7.48 -20.74 -39.14
CA THR A 859 -8.67 -21.34 -38.56
C THR A 859 -9.73 -20.26 -38.42
N ALA A 860 -10.84 -20.38 -39.15
CA ALA A 860 -11.93 -19.43 -39.00
C ALA A 860 -12.61 -19.55 -37.63
N PRO A 861 -13.12 -18.44 -37.06
CA PRO A 861 -13.95 -18.48 -35.86
C PRO A 861 -15.16 -19.40 -35.99
N THR A 862 -15.73 -19.83 -34.84
CA THR A 862 -17.02 -20.50 -34.84
C THR A 862 -18.12 -19.58 -35.41
N VAL A 863 -19.17 -20.18 -35.99
CA VAL A 863 -20.32 -19.42 -36.51
C VAL A 863 -21.03 -18.68 -35.36
N PRO A 864 -21.32 -17.37 -35.49
CA PRO A 864 -22.09 -16.63 -34.49
C PRO A 864 -23.48 -17.22 -34.28
N GLY A 865 -24.08 -17.01 -33.10
CA GLY A 865 -25.47 -17.39 -32.87
C GLY A 865 -26.44 -16.68 -33.84
N THR A 866 -27.59 -17.29 -34.11
CA THR A 866 -28.64 -16.65 -34.93
C THR A 866 -29.02 -15.30 -34.32
N PRO A 867 -28.92 -14.19 -35.08
CA PRO A 867 -29.28 -12.87 -34.57
C PRO A 867 -30.76 -12.79 -34.21
N THR A 868 -31.09 -11.94 -33.26
CA THR A 868 -32.47 -11.58 -32.91
C THR A 868 -32.69 -10.09 -33.13
N ALA A 869 -33.87 -9.70 -33.61
CA ALA A 869 -34.23 -8.32 -33.87
C ALA A 869 -35.13 -7.77 -32.75
N SER A 870 -34.81 -6.58 -32.24
CA SER A 870 -35.55 -5.88 -31.20
C SER A 870 -35.60 -4.37 -31.50
N GLY A 871 -36.41 -3.60 -30.76
CA GLY A 871 -36.48 -2.14 -30.96
C GLY A 871 -36.86 -1.71 -32.38
N ILE A 872 -37.73 -2.48 -33.05
CA ILE A 872 -38.11 -2.24 -34.45
C ILE A 872 -38.96 -0.96 -34.54
N THR A 873 -38.51 -0.01 -35.34
CA THR A 873 -39.21 1.25 -35.63
C THR A 873 -39.63 1.31 -37.11
N THR A 874 -40.16 2.44 -37.55
CA THR A 874 -40.42 2.69 -38.99
C THR A 874 -39.13 2.79 -39.81
N THR A 875 -37.98 3.07 -39.18
CA THR A 875 -36.70 3.31 -39.89
C THR A 875 -35.48 2.59 -39.34
N GLY A 876 -35.65 1.69 -38.37
CA GLY A 876 -34.52 1.00 -37.75
C GLY A 876 -34.92 -0.22 -36.92
N ALA A 877 -33.91 -0.95 -36.44
CA ALA A 877 -34.02 -2.07 -35.51
C ALA A 877 -32.65 -2.35 -34.86
N THR A 878 -32.62 -3.02 -33.71
CA THR A 878 -31.38 -3.49 -33.08
C THR A 878 -31.24 -4.99 -33.25
N LEU A 879 -30.09 -5.45 -33.73
CA LEU A 879 -29.72 -6.86 -33.79
C LEU A 879 -28.80 -7.23 -32.62
N THR A 880 -28.99 -8.40 -32.03
CA THR A 880 -28.10 -9.01 -31.00
C THR A 880 -27.90 -10.51 -31.30
N TRP A 881 -26.73 -11.07 -30.99
CA TRP A 881 -26.41 -12.48 -31.21
C TRP A 881 -25.48 -13.06 -30.12
N ALA A 882 -25.35 -14.39 -30.07
CA ALA A 882 -24.36 -15.05 -29.22
C ALA A 882 -22.96 -14.96 -29.85
N ALA A 883 -21.93 -14.75 -29.01
CA ALA A 883 -20.56 -14.56 -29.45
C ALA A 883 -19.97 -15.82 -30.09
N SER A 884 -19.07 -15.61 -31.05
CA SER A 884 -18.19 -16.65 -31.58
C SER A 884 -16.98 -16.85 -30.68
N THR A 885 -16.40 -18.04 -30.71
CA THR A 885 -15.09 -18.35 -30.12
C THR A 885 -14.09 -18.60 -31.23
N ASP A 886 -12.84 -18.23 -30.99
CA ASP A 886 -11.72 -18.61 -31.84
C ASP A 886 -10.55 -19.08 -30.94
N ALA A 887 -9.93 -20.19 -31.33
CA ALA A 887 -8.83 -20.79 -30.58
C ALA A 887 -7.45 -20.28 -31.01
N GLY A 888 -7.39 -19.51 -32.11
CA GLY A 888 -6.18 -18.92 -32.66
C GLY A 888 -6.04 -17.44 -32.30
N SER A 889 -6.19 -16.58 -33.29
CA SER A 889 -5.96 -15.13 -33.23
C SER A 889 -7.05 -14.35 -32.50
N GLY A 890 -8.15 -15.00 -32.14
CA GLY A 890 -9.27 -14.40 -31.43
C GLY A 890 -10.22 -13.64 -32.36
N VAL A 891 -11.50 -13.56 -31.99
CA VAL A 891 -12.52 -12.87 -32.79
C VAL A 891 -12.29 -11.35 -32.75
N ALA A 892 -12.00 -10.74 -33.90
CA ALA A 892 -11.71 -9.32 -34.01
C ALA A 892 -12.96 -8.46 -34.25
N LYS A 893 -13.90 -8.95 -35.07
CA LYS A 893 -15.15 -8.24 -35.40
C LYS A 893 -16.23 -9.21 -35.89
N TYR A 894 -17.44 -8.70 -36.01
CA TYR A 894 -18.54 -9.34 -36.71
C TYR A 894 -18.86 -8.56 -37.98
N GLU A 895 -19.37 -9.24 -38.99
CA GLU A 895 -19.90 -8.64 -40.21
C GLU A 895 -21.40 -8.94 -40.29
N VAL A 896 -22.21 -7.89 -40.26
CA VAL A 896 -23.66 -7.97 -40.37
C VAL A 896 -24.03 -7.75 -41.81
N LEU A 897 -24.62 -8.75 -42.46
CA LEU A 897 -24.94 -8.72 -43.87
C LEU A 897 -26.46 -8.73 -44.07
N ARG A 898 -26.96 -7.77 -44.85
CA ARG A 898 -28.34 -7.76 -45.33
C ARG A 898 -28.49 -8.79 -46.44
N VAL A 899 -29.49 -9.65 -46.32
CA VAL A 899 -29.84 -10.67 -47.31
C VAL A 899 -30.98 -10.16 -48.19
N SER A 900 -30.78 -10.19 -49.50
CA SER A 900 -31.81 -9.90 -50.50
C SER A 900 -31.70 -10.91 -51.65
N GLY A 901 -32.63 -11.87 -51.69
CA GLY A 901 -32.50 -13.04 -52.58
C GLY A 901 -31.24 -13.84 -52.27
N SER A 902 -30.41 -14.09 -53.28
CA SER A 902 -29.09 -14.74 -53.13
C SER A 902 -27.95 -13.78 -52.82
N THR A 903 -28.22 -12.47 -52.70
CA THR A 903 -27.19 -11.44 -52.50
C THR A 903 -27.06 -11.09 -51.02
N GLN A 904 -25.84 -11.09 -50.49
CA GLN A 904 -25.50 -10.62 -49.15
C GLN A 904 -24.69 -9.33 -49.25
N THR A 905 -25.17 -8.24 -48.65
CA THR A 905 -24.50 -6.93 -48.64
C THR A 905 -24.08 -6.59 -47.22
N LEU A 906 -22.79 -6.31 -46.98
CA LEU A 906 -22.29 -5.86 -45.69
C LEU A 906 -22.93 -4.51 -45.31
N VAL A 907 -23.56 -4.44 -44.14
CA VAL A 907 -24.19 -3.19 -43.65
C VAL A 907 -23.52 -2.62 -42.40
N ALA A 908 -22.82 -3.45 -41.63
CA ALA A 908 -22.08 -3.01 -40.45
C ALA A 908 -20.98 -4.02 -40.07
N SER A 909 -19.95 -3.52 -39.38
CA SER A 909 -18.84 -4.33 -38.86
C SER A 909 -18.57 -4.06 -37.37
N PRO A 910 -19.49 -4.40 -36.45
CA PRO A 910 -19.30 -4.14 -35.02
C PRO A 910 -18.23 -5.07 -34.42
N THR A 911 -17.55 -4.58 -33.38
CA THR A 911 -16.63 -5.39 -32.55
C THR A 911 -17.34 -6.07 -31.37
N THR A 912 -18.61 -5.74 -31.14
CA THR A 912 -19.48 -6.31 -30.10
C THR A 912 -20.58 -7.18 -30.74
N THR A 913 -21.31 -7.93 -29.91
CA THR A 913 -22.39 -8.84 -30.37
C THR A 913 -23.75 -8.15 -30.55
N SER A 914 -23.74 -6.85 -30.88
CA SER A 914 -24.95 -6.07 -31.15
C SER A 914 -24.69 -4.96 -32.15
N VAL A 915 -25.71 -4.62 -32.96
CA VAL A 915 -25.69 -3.43 -33.83
C VAL A 915 -27.08 -2.79 -33.95
N ALA A 916 -27.12 -1.46 -33.96
CA ALA A 916 -28.30 -0.70 -34.33
C ALA A 916 -28.31 -0.46 -35.86
N LEU A 917 -29.39 -0.87 -36.51
CA LEU A 917 -29.67 -0.63 -37.93
C LEU A 917 -30.52 0.64 -38.07
N THR A 918 -30.11 1.53 -38.97
CA THR A 918 -30.82 2.79 -39.27
C THR A 918 -31.05 2.92 -40.78
N GLY A 919 -31.89 3.87 -41.19
CA GLY A 919 -32.16 4.16 -42.61
C GLY A 919 -33.00 3.09 -43.33
N LEU A 920 -33.74 2.27 -42.58
CA LEU A 920 -34.65 1.28 -43.15
C LEU A 920 -35.93 1.98 -43.67
N THR A 921 -36.52 1.47 -44.74
CA THR A 921 -37.84 1.89 -45.24
C THR A 921 -38.95 1.31 -44.36
N ALA A 922 -39.99 2.09 -44.09
CA ALA A 922 -41.19 1.67 -43.35
C ALA A 922 -41.94 0.53 -44.05
N ASP A 923 -42.70 -0.25 -43.28
CA ASP A 923 -43.48 -1.41 -43.72
C ASP A 923 -42.72 -2.45 -44.59
N THR A 924 -41.40 -2.49 -44.49
CA THR A 924 -40.55 -3.28 -45.39
C THR A 924 -39.90 -4.43 -44.63
N SER A 925 -39.91 -5.63 -45.22
CA SER A 925 -39.25 -6.79 -44.64
C SER A 925 -37.75 -6.77 -44.94
N TYR A 926 -36.94 -7.01 -43.91
CA TYR A 926 -35.49 -7.12 -43.98
C TYR A 926 -35.04 -8.45 -43.41
N SER A 927 -34.02 -9.04 -44.05
CA SER A 927 -33.37 -10.26 -43.58
C SER A 927 -31.87 -10.01 -43.39
N TYR A 928 -31.28 -10.52 -42.30
CA TYR A 928 -29.87 -10.32 -41.96
C TYR A 928 -29.23 -11.60 -41.46
N VAL A 929 -27.95 -11.79 -41.79
CA VAL A 929 -27.06 -12.82 -41.22
C VAL A 929 -25.83 -12.15 -40.60
N VAL A 930 -25.16 -12.85 -39.70
CA VAL A 930 -23.90 -12.37 -39.08
C VAL A 930 -22.82 -13.43 -39.25
N ARG A 931 -21.60 -13.01 -39.60
CA ARG A 931 -20.40 -13.88 -39.53
C ARG A 931 -19.32 -13.22 -38.68
N ALA A 932 -18.47 -14.02 -38.06
CA ALA A 932 -17.32 -13.54 -37.29
C ALA A 932 -16.07 -13.47 -38.18
N VAL A 933 -15.19 -12.53 -37.87
CA VAL A 933 -13.87 -12.37 -38.49
C VAL A 933 -12.85 -12.32 -37.37
N ASP A 934 -11.82 -13.17 -37.42
CA ASP A 934 -10.72 -13.13 -36.45
C ASP A 934 -9.69 -12.03 -36.77
N ALA A 935 -8.67 -11.92 -35.92
CA ALA A 935 -7.60 -10.94 -36.10
C ALA A 935 -6.66 -11.29 -37.27
N ALA A 936 -6.64 -12.53 -37.74
CA ALA A 936 -5.92 -12.96 -38.93
C ALA A 936 -6.70 -12.73 -40.24
N GLY A 937 -7.99 -12.35 -40.16
CA GLY A 937 -8.85 -12.08 -41.29
C GLY A 937 -9.64 -13.29 -41.80
N ASN A 938 -9.61 -14.45 -41.14
CA ASN A 938 -10.45 -15.57 -41.51
C ASN A 938 -11.91 -15.28 -41.14
N THR A 939 -12.83 -15.68 -42.02
CA THR A 939 -14.27 -15.46 -41.82
C THR A 939 -14.98 -16.76 -41.53
N SER A 940 -15.80 -16.78 -40.47
CA SER A 940 -16.71 -17.91 -40.21
C SER A 940 -17.76 -18.04 -41.34
N ALA A 941 -18.43 -19.19 -41.40
CA ALA A 941 -19.71 -19.25 -42.12
C ALA A 941 -20.71 -18.27 -41.48
N ALA A 942 -21.68 -17.81 -42.28
CA ALA A 942 -22.74 -16.93 -41.79
C ALA A 942 -23.74 -17.70 -40.91
N SER A 943 -24.26 -17.02 -39.88
CA SER A 943 -25.36 -17.51 -39.05
C SER A 943 -26.61 -17.80 -39.89
N SER A 944 -27.59 -18.50 -39.29
CA SER A 944 -28.95 -18.48 -39.81
C SER A 944 -29.49 -17.04 -39.87
N ALA A 945 -30.40 -16.77 -40.81
CA ALA A 945 -30.92 -15.42 -41.01
C ALA A 945 -32.02 -15.05 -40.01
N VAL A 946 -32.01 -13.81 -39.53
CA VAL A 946 -33.15 -13.17 -38.86
C VAL A 946 -33.94 -12.37 -39.88
N THR A 947 -35.26 -12.50 -39.87
CA THR A 947 -36.14 -11.69 -40.71
C THR A 947 -37.12 -10.92 -39.84
N PHE A 948 -37.24 -9.62 -40.08
CA PHE A 948 -38.19 -8.74 -39.41
C PHE A 948 -38.81 -7.76 -40.41
N ARG A 949 -39.93 -7.13 -40.06
CA ARG A 949 -40.57 -6.08 -40.86
C ARG A 949 -40.58 -4.79 -40.06
N THR A 950 -40.09 -3.70 -40.65
CA THR A 950 -40.19 -2.37 -40.03
C THR A 950 -41.65 -1.98 -39.87
N LEU A 951 -41.93 -1.13 -38.88
CA LEU A 951 -43.30 -0.67 -38.65
C LEU A 951 -43.79 0.13 -39.87
N GLY A 952 -45.09 0.02 -40.17
CA GLY A 952 -45.70 0.84 -41.22
C GLY A 952 -45.79 2.31 -40.82
N SER A 953 -45.75 3.21 -41.80
CA SER A 953 -46.06 4.61 -41.57
C SER A 953 -47.57 4.75 -41.35
N THR A 954 -48.01 4.72 -40.09
CA THR A 954 -49.38 5.11 -39.76
C THR A 954 -49.48 6.62 -40.03
N PRO A 955 -50.41 7.10 -40.88
CA PRO A 955 -50.65 8.52 -40.97
C PRO A 955 -51.10 9.00 -39.59
N THR A 956 -50.30 9.84 -38.95
CA THR A 956 -50.75 10.55 -37.74
C THR A 956 -51.88 11.47 -38.18
N GLN A 957 -53.10 11.22 -37.72
CA GLN A 957 -54.15 12.19 -37.92
C GLN A 957 -53.80 13.37 -37.00
N THR A 958 -53.84 14.59 -37.54
CA THR A 958 -53.67 15.82 -36.77
C THR A 958 -54.90 16.02 -35.89
N CYS A 959 -54.92 15.32 -34.76
CA CYS A 959 -55.90 15.50 -33.71
C CYS A 959 -55.24 15.24 -32.35
N THR A 960 -55.86 15.76 -31.29
CA THR A 960 -55.46 15.46 -29.91
C THR A 960 -56.65 15.00 -29.08
N VAL A 961 -56.46 14.01 -28.20
CA VAL A 961 -57.47 13.50 -27.26
C VAL A 961 -57.01 13.73 -25.83
N VAL A 962 -57.75 14.55 -25.09
CA VAL A 962 -57.55 14.72 -23.65
C VAL A 962 -58.55 13.84 -22.90
N TYR A 963 -58.05 12.88 -22.11
CA TYR A 963 -58.85 11.99 -21.28
C TYR A 963 -58.76 12.40 -19.81
N THR A 964 -59.90 12.79 -19.23
CA THR A 964 -59.99 13.27 -17.84
C THR A 964 -60.86 12.31 -17.02
N PRO A 965 -60.27 11.40 -16.24
CA PRO A 965 -61.01 10.49 -15.38
C PRO A 965 -61.39 11.13 -14.04
N ASN A 966 -62.52 10.69 -13.48
CA ASN A 966 -62.89 10.89 -12.09
C ASN A 966 -63.41 9.55 -11.54
N SER A 967 -62.67 8.94 -10.61
CA SER A 967 -62.91 7.56 -10.15
C SER A 967 -63.32 7.51 -8.68
N TRP A 968 -64.16 6.55 -8.31
CA TRP A 968 -64.57 6.27 -6.92
C TRP A 968 -64.88 4.77 -6.76
N ASN A 969 -64.66 4.18 -5.59
CA ASN A 969 -64.99 2.77 -5.28
C ASN A 969 -64.84 1.80 -6.48
N THR A 970 -65.97 1.40 -7.08
CA THR A 970 -66.05 0.47 -8.23
C THR A 970 -66.59 1.14 -9.51
N GLY A 971 -66.63 2.48 -9.54
CA GLY A 971 -67.20 3.29 -10.63
C GLY A 971 -66.30 4.48 -11.02
N PHE A 972 -66.49 4.99 -12.23
CA PHE A 972 -65.79 6.20 -12.68
C PHE A 972 -66.59 6.92 -13.75
N THR A 973 -66.30 8.20 -13.94
CA THR A 973 -66.62 8.93 -15.17
C THR A 973 -65.36 9.31 -15.91
N ALA A 974 -65.45 9.43 -17.23
CA ALA A 974 -64.39 9.97 -18.05
C ALA A 974 -64.96 10.97 -19.06
N SER A 975 -64.37 12.16 -19.10
CA SER A 975 -64.58 13.13 -20.17
C SER A 975 -63.43 13.05 -21.17
N LEU A 976 -63.76 13.05 -22.46
CA LEU A 976 -62.81 13.02 -23.55
C LEU A 976 -63.03 14.24 -24.45
N LYS A 977 -61.98 15.05 -24.59
CA LYS A 977 -61.99 16.19 -25.52
C LYS A 977 -61.19 15.84 -26.76
N ILE A 978 -61.88 15.69 -27.90
CA ILE A 978 -61.27 15.43 -29.20
C ILE A 978 -61.11 16.78 -29.91
N THR A 979 -59.88 17.15 -30.27
CA THR A 979 -59.58 18.39 -31.01
C THR A 979 -59.00 18.07 -32.36
N ASN A 980 -59.53 18.67 -33.43
CA ASN A 980 -58.94 18.61 -34.76
C ASN A 980 -57.80 19.61 -34.85
N THR A 981 -56.54 19.16 -34.88
CA THR A 981 -55.37 20.03 -35.03
C THR A 981 -54.92 20.16 -36.49
N GLY A 982 -55.69 19.59 -37.43
CA GLY A 982 -55.43 19.64 -38.86
C GLY A 982 -55.97 20.87 -39.56
N THR A 983 -55.73 20.93 -40.87
CA THR A 983 -56.14 22.04 -41.74
C THR A 983 -57.43 21.77 -42.53
N SER A 984 -58.01 20.57 -42.42
CA SER A 984 -59.27 20.18 -43.05
C SER A 984 -60.30 19.73 -42.00
N ALA A 985 -61.59 19.78 -42.34
CA ALA A 985 -62.64 19.25 -41.47
C ALA A 985 -62.43 17.75 -41.20
N LEU A 986 -62.63 17.35 -39.94
CA LEU A 986 -62.43 16.00 -39.42
C LEU A 986 -63.78 15.41 -39.00
N THR A 987 -64.27 14.41 -39.72
CA THR A 987 -65.29 13.51 -39.18
C THR A 987 -64.61 12.53 -38.24
N TRP A 988 -65.11 12.27 -37.03
CA TRP A 988 -64.38 11.48 -36.04
C TRP A 988 -65.12 10.22 -35.58
N ALA A 989 -64.37 9.13 -35.46
CA ALA A 989 -64.72 7.90 -34.76
C ALA A 989 -63.56 7.52 -33.84
N LEU A 990 -63.74 7.67 -32.53
CA LEU A 990 -62.71 7.41 -31.53
C LEU A 990 -62.67 5.92 -31.17
N ALA A 991 -61.47 5.36 -31.02
CA ALA A 991 -61.27 4.04 -30.44
C ALA A 991 -60.08 4.02 -29.48
N PHE A 992 -60.22 3.31 -28.37
CA PHE A 992 -59.19 3.09 -27.34
C PHE A 992 -59.50 1.82 -26.55
N ASP A 993 -58.51 1.30 -25.83
CA ASP A 993 -58.69 0.13 -24.98
C ASP A 993 -58.74 0.51 -23.51
N LEU A 994 -59.74 0.00 -22.80
CA LEU A 994 -59.80 -0.03 -21.35
C LEU A 994 -59.04 -1.26 -20.82
N THR A 995 -58.52 -1.18 -19.60
CA THR A 995 -57.86 -2.31 -18.93
C THR A 995 -58.87 -3.42 -18.59
N ALA A 996 -58.42 -4.67 -18.60
CA ALA A 996 -59.24 -5.82 -18.21
C ALA A 996 -59.87 -5.59 -16.82
N GLY A 997 -61.21 -5.66 -16.76
CA GLY A 997 -61.98 -5.37 -15.55
C GLY A 997 -62.71 -4.01 -15.55
N GLN A 998 -62.44 -3.12 -16.52
CA GLN A 998 -63.19 -1.87 -16.73
C GLN A 998 -64.33 -2.06 -17.77
N LYS A 999 -65.49 -1.45 -17.53
CA LYS A 999 -66.67 -1.53 -18.42
C LYS A 999 -67.41 -0.19 -18.53
N VAL A 1000 -67.76 0.23 -19.74
CA VAL A 1000 -68.63 1.38 -20.02
C VAL A 1000 -70.08 1.00 -19.70
N SER A 1001 -70.73 1.79 -18.85
CA SER A 1001 -72.11 1.56 -18.37
C SER A 1001 -73.12 2.47 -19.06
N ASN A 1002 -72.81 3.76 -19.22
CA ASN A 1002 -73.67 4.72 -19.91
C ASN A 1002 -72.82 5.85 -20.49
N GLY A 1003 -73.12 6.32 -21.70
CA GLY A 1003 -72.34 7.36 -22.39
C GLY A 1003 -73.20 8.54 -22.83
N TRP A 1004 -72.58 9.70 -23.05
CA TRP A 1004 -73.21 10.90 -23.59
C TRP A 1004 -72.41 11.51 -24.74
N SER A 1005 -73.09 12.32 -25.54
CA SER A 1005 -72.54 13.07 -26.69
C SER A 1005 -71.85 12.24 -27.78
N ALA A 1006 -71.99 10.92 -27.75
CA ALA A 1006 -71.52 9.99 -28.78
C ALA A 1006 -72.34 8.70 -28.70
N THR A 1007 -72.27 7.88 -29.75
CA THR A 1007 -72.72 6.49 -29.69
C THR A 1007 -71.54 5.63 -29.26
N TRP A 1008 -71.69 4.95 -28.13
CA TRP A 1008 -70.63 4.16 -27.48
C TRP A 1008 -70.85 2.66 -27.70
N THR A 1009 -69.78 1.93 -28.01
CA THR A 1009 -69.78 0.46 -27.96
C THR A 1009 -68.51 -0.04 -27.29
N GLN A 1010 -68.60 -1.19 -26.60
CA GLN A 1010 -67.45 -1.87 -26.03
C GLN A 1010 -67.49 -3.36 -26.36
N THR A 1011 -66.40 -3.90 -26.90
CA THR A 1011 -66.21 -5.34 -27.13
C THR A 1011 -64.92 -5.78 -26.47
N GLY A 1012 -65.03 -6.60 -25.42
CA GLY A 1012 -63.88 -6.91 -24.55
C GLY A 1012 -63.32 -5.65 -23.90
N THR A 1013 -62.02 -5.41 -24.06
CA THR A 1013 -61.35 -4.18 -23.61
C THR A 1013 -61.54 -3.01 -24.56
N SER A 1014 -61.94 -3.25 -25.81
CA SER A 1014 -61.95 -2.22 -26.84
C SER A 1014 -63.23 -1.38 -26.81
N VAL A 1015 -63.07 -0.07 -26.71
CA VAL A 1015 -64.15 0.92 -26.68
C VAL A 1015 -64.10 1.77 -27.93
N THR A 1016 -65.26 1.96 -28.55
CA THR A 1016 -65.42 2.92 -29.66
C THR A 1016 -66.52 3.93 -29.35
N ALA A 1017 -66.31 5.17 -29.81
CA ALA A 1017 -67.28 6.25 -29.73
C ALA A 1017 -67.39 6.96 -31.09
N THR A 1018 -68.58 7.02 -31.65
CA THR A 1018 -68.83 7.73 -32.91
C THR A 1018 -69.68 8.98 -32.67
N GLY A 1019 -69.35 10.07 -33.36
CA GLY A 1019 -70.09 11.33 -33.23
C GLY A 1019 -71.55 11.22 -33.62
N LEU A 1020 -72.38 12.04 -32.98
CA LEU A 1020 -73.78 12.25 -33.32
C LEU A 1020 -73.89 13.32 -34.41
N SER A 1021 -75.04 13.40 -35.08
CA SER A 1021 -75.23 14.31 -36.22
C SER A 1021 -74.82 15.78 -35.99
N TRP A 1022 -74.86 16.26 -34.75
CA TRP A 1022 -74.53 17.64 -34.37
C TRP A 1022 -73.07 17.87 -33.96
N ASN A 1023 -72.28 16.83 -33.68
CA ASN A 1023 -70.85 16.96 -33.34
C ASN A 1023 -69.92 16.06 -34.15
N GLN A 1024 -70.43 15.23 -35.06
CA GLN A 1024 -69.64 14.26 -35.83
C GLN A 1024 -68.58 14.87 -36.73
N THR A 1025 -68.61 16.19 -37.02
CA THR A 1025 -67.63 16.88 -37.86
C THR A 1025 -67.02 18.07 -37.14
N LEU A 1026 -65.69 18.12 -37.04
CA LEU A 1026 -64.90 19.18 -36.41
C LEU A 1026 -64.16 19.99 -37.47
N ALA A 1027 -64.39 21.30 -37.54
CA ALA A 1027 -63.55 22.19 -38.33
C ALA A 1027 -62.09 22.21 -37.81
N PRO A 1028 -61.11 22.66 -38.61
CA PRO A 1028 -59.75 22.95 -38.13
C PRO A 1028 -59.74 23.76 -36.83
N GLY A 1029 -59.04 23.28 -35.81
CA GLY A 1029 -58.97 23.90 -34.48
C GLY A 1029 -60.19 23.69 -33.58
N ALA A 1030 -61.28 23.10 -34.08
CA ALA A 1030 -62.48 22.84 -33.30
C ALA A 1030 -62.33 21.58 -32.43
N SER A 1031 -63.05 21.54 -31.31
CA SER A 1031 -63.10 20.40 -30.41
C SER A 1031 -64.52 20.00 -30.05
N THR A 1032 -64.75 18.72 -29.78
CA THR A 1032 -65.96 18.24 -29.10
C THR A 1032 -65.59 17.53 -27.80
N GLU A 1033 -66.48 17.59 -26.82
CA GLU A 1033 -66.34 16.90 -25.55
C GLU A 1033 -67.43 15.83 -25.43
N ILE A 1034 -66.98 14.61 -25.19
CA ILE A 1034 -67.82 13.43 -25.01
C ILE A 1034 -67.48 12.80 -23.68
N GLY A 1035 -68.32 11.90 -23.17
CA GLY A 1035 -67.94 11.19 -21.96
C GLY A 1035 -68.82 10.01 -21.66
N PHE A 1036 -68.41 9.26 -20.65
CA PHE A 1036 -69.13 8.09 -20.19
C PHE A 1036 -68.94 7.85 -18.70
N GLN A 1037 -69.87 7.09 -18.12
CA GLN A 1037 -69.74 6.45 -16.83
C GLN A 1037 -69.38 4.97 -17.03
N GLY A 1038 -68.44 4.46 -16.26
CA GLY A 1038 -68.02 3.07 -16.28
C GLY A 1038 -67.88 2.46 -14.88
N THR A 1039 -67.68 1.15 -14.84
CA THR A 1039 -67.36 0.37 -13.63
C THR A 1039 -66.00 -0.29 -13.78
N HIS A 1040 -65.33 -0.59 -12.66
CA HIS A 1040 -64.07 -1.35 -12.67
C HIS A 1040 -63.97 -2.34 -11.49
N SER A 1041 -63.26 -3.46 -11.71
CA SER A 1041 -62.83 -4.38 -10.66
C SER A 1041 -61.30 -4.32 -10.52
N GLY A 1042 -60.79 -3.69 -9.45
CA GLY A 1042 -59.34 -3.49 -9.23
C GLY A 1042 -58.87 -2.06 -9.55
N SER A 1043 -57.65 -1.90 -10.07
CA SER A 1043 -57.09 -0.59 -10.43
C SER A 1043 -57.80 0.05 -11.65
N ASN A 1044 -57.91 1.38 -11.67
CA ASN A 1044 -58.54 2.13 -12.76
C ASN A 1044 -57.53 3.04 -13.52
N PRO A 1045 -56.54 2.49 -14.24
CA PRO A 1045 -55.59 3.29 -15.02
C PRO A 1045 -56.27 3.93 -16.25
N SER A 1046 -55.79 5.11 -16.65
CA SER A 1046 -56.20 5.76 -17.90
C SER A 1046 -55.67 5.01 -19.12
N PRO A 1047 -56.41 5.00 -20.26
CA PRO A 1047 -55.88 4.51 -21.53
C PRO A 1047 -54.64 5.30 -21.95
N THR A 1048 -53.66 4.60 -22.52
CA THR A 1048 -52.37 5.19 -22.95
C THR A 1048 -52.32 5.50 -24.45
N SER A 1049 -53.34 5.09 -25.22
CA SER A 1049 -53.40 5.30 -26.68
C SER A 1049 -54.84 5.50 -27.15
N PHE A 1050 -55.03 6.50 -28.02
CA PHE A 1050 -56.30 6.81 -28.67
C PHE A 1050 -56.10 6.83 -30.19
N THR A 1051 -57.11 6.35 -30.92
CA THR A 1051 -57.16 6.45 -32.38
C THR A 1051 -58.43 7.16 -32.81
N VAL A 1052 -58.35 8.02 -33.83
CA VAL A 1052 -59.50 8.62 -34.52
C VAL A 1052 -59.52 8.13 -35.96
N ASN A 1053 -60.62 7.54 -36.39
CA ASN A 1053 -60.77 6.84 -37.68
C ASN A 1053 -59.65 5.82 -37.97
N GLY A 1054 -59.23 5.08 -36.93
CA GLY A 1054 -58.18 4.06 -37.05
C GLY A 1054 -56.74 4.59 -37.15
N SER A 1055 -56.54 5.91 -37.05
CA SER A 1055 -55.21 6.55 -37.01
C SER A 1055 -54.90 7.06 -35.60
N VAL A 1056 -53.65 6.96 -35.15
CA VAL A 1056 -53.24 7.44 -33.81
C VAL A 1056 -53.48 8.94 -33.70
N CYS A 1057 -54.11 9.33 -32.59
CA CYS A 1057 -54.44 10.71 -32.23
C CYS A 1057 -53.64 11.08 -30.98
N GLY A 1058 -53.00 12.25 -30.99
CA GLY A 1058 -51.98 12.64 -29.99
C GLY A 1058 -52.51 13.09 -28.63
#